data_AF-A0A1F3KVS7-F1
#
_entry.id   AF-A0A1F3KVS7-F1
#
_cell.length_a   1.000
_cell.length_b   1.000
_cell.length_c   1.000
_cell.angle_alpha   90.00
_cell.angle_beta   90.00
_cell.angle_gamma   90.00
#
_symmetry.space_group_name_H-M   'P 1'
#
loop_
_entity.id
_entity.type
_entity.pdbx_description
1 polymer ?
#
loop_
_entity_poly.entity_id
_entity_poly.type
_entity_poly.pdbx_seq_one_letter_code
_entity_poly.pdbx_strand_id
1 'polypeptide(L)'
;MEEFSNTELKLANEFVEFTDSNVFLTGKAGTGKTTFLHTIKKKSPKRMIVVAPTGVAAINAGGVTIHSFFQLPFGPIPPADAAMTIHIKNDSGRRIQRFGKDKIRIIRSLDLLVIDEISMVRADLLDGIDSVLRRYRDHDKAFGGVQLLMIGDLQQLSPVVKDDEWQMISKFYETPYFFSAIALKKTKYITIELNHIYRQSEQRFIDILNKVRENKIDSELIQELNKRHTPGFDRKDNPGYITLTTHNAQSNELNSFKLKQLPGNAEIFEARVSGDFPEHMYPSDFSLYLKKDAQVMFIKNDSSPGKLFYNGKIGKITRIEDGQVFVKCPEDYAEIDVKAEIWDNTKYTINEKNKEITEESIGKFEQLPLKLAWAITIHKSQGLTFEKVIIDARAAFAFGQVYVALSRCRTFEGIVLSTPLNTDCIKTDRTIEGFSENARNNQPTVNDLVLQRKKYEQELVFDLFDFTFLQKNFYYVFKQIRENHTTLHISFIDVFARMEGALNKEIIDVSAKFRMQLREIFMSSDSPEKEDHLQERVKKAAAYFEDKIKTIILQPVFENEVESDNKAIRTQIKKNLEQYYFDATVKYRCLEVCKSGFIIKLYLNTRAKAFIENINPLASKAKAPKSYASEREVNKPAAYSVLKAWRDDKADIADVPHYNILSQKVLLQLAVDLPVSKNEFLAIKGFGKHKYAAFGDELTEIILPYRIEKNPGFQRMNVAENDDYDLKVEEKSKKQPVGFSQLKSLELFNEGKSIPEIAAERQMVVSTIEGHLAGFIATGELEIHKFMETEKVSRLSDFIIQNPVKMNEVKAHFKDEFSYSEIRFVIKHLEFLGKKETRH
;
A
#
# COMPACT_ATOMS: atom_id res chain seq x y z
N MET A 1 30.17 -5.04 -17.09
CA MET A 1 29.61 -5.00 -18.47
C MET A 1 29.71 -6.35 -19.20
N GLU A 2 30.15 -7.44 -18.55
CA GLU A 2 30.44 -8.74 -19.20
C GLU A 2 29.46 -9.90 -18.90
N GLU A 3 28.34 -9.68 -18.18
CA GLU A 3 27.55 -10.81 -17.62
C GLU A 3 26.46 -11.39 -18.52
N PHE A 4 26.03 -10.70 -19.57
CA PHE A 4 25.11 -11.25 -20.57
C PHE A 4 25.92 -11.57 -21.81
N SER A 5 26.21 -12.86 -22.03
CA SER A 5 26.86 -13.32 -23.26
C SER A 5 25.97 -13.16 -24.50
N ASN A 6 24.65 -13.02 -24.29
CA ASN A 6 23.64 -12.88 -25.33
C ASN A 6 23.25 -11.40 -25.51
N THR A 7 23.29 -10.94 -26.77
CA THR A 7 23.01 -9.55 -27.18
C THR A 7 21.59 -9.10 -26.90
N GLU A 8 20.60 -9.97 -27.08
CA GLU A 8 19.19 -9.69 -26.86
C GLU A 8 18.86 -9.54 -25.37
N LEU A 9 19.47 -10.37 -24.51
CA LEU A 9 19.36 -10.22 -23.06
C LEU A 9 19.99 -8.91 -22.57
N LYS A 10 21.13 -8.52 -23.14
CA LYS A 10 21.76 -7.24 -22.81
C LYS A 10 20.86 -6.07 -23.22
N LEU A 11 20.31 -6.11 -24.44
CA LEU A 11 19.39 -5.10 -24.94
C LEU A 11 18.13 -4.98 -24.06
N ALA A 12 17.53 -6.12 -23.70
CA ALA A 12 16.37 -6.16 -22.80
C ALA A 12 16.70 -5.56 -21.42
N ASN A 13 17.87 -5.89 -20.85
CA ASN A 13 18.30 -5.31 -19.58
C ASN A 13 18.43 -3.79 -19.66
N GLU A 14 19.03 -3.28 -20.75
CA GLU A 14 19.24 -1.84 -20.91
C GLU A 14 17.92 -1.07 -21.09
N PHE A 15 16.96 -1.61 -21.85
CA PHE A 15 15.61 -1.02 -21.92
C PHE A 15 14.90 -1.02 -20.56
N VAL A 16 14.95 -2.13 -19.84
CA VAL A 16 14.32 -2.25 -18.52
C VAL A 16 14.97 -1.32 -17.49
N GLU A 17 16.30 -1.17 -17.49
CA GLU A 17 16.99 -0.32 -16.51
C GLU A 17 16.93 1.17 -16.84
N PHE A 18 17.12 1.54 -18.11
CA PHE A 18 17.43 2.93 -18.49
C PHE A 18 16.33 3.64 -19.31
N THR A 19 15.16 3.04 -19.48
CA THR A 19 14.02 3.67 -20.17
C THR A 19 12.73 3.49 -19.38
N ASP A 20 11.64 4.14 -19.76
CA ASP A 20 10.28 3.84 -19.31
C ASP A 20 9.50 2.95 -20.30
N SER A 21 10.15 2.46 -21.35
CA SER A 21 9.48 1.69 -22.39
C SER A 21 9.03 0.34 -21.85
N ASN A 22 7.76 0.02 -22.05
CA ASN A 22 7.23 -1.31 -21.78
C ASN A 22 7.96 -2.34 -22.64
N VAL A 23 8.32 -3.49 -22.07
CA VAL A 23 9.08 -4.55 -22.76
C VAL A 23 8.27 -5.84 -22.73
N PHE A 24 8.00 -6.40 -23.90
CA PHE A 24 7.58 -7.79 -24.05
C PHE A 24 8.80 -8.65 -24.39
N LEU A 25 9.26 -9.43 -23.41
CA LEU A 25 10.36 -10.38 -23.57
C LEU A 25 9.79 -11.76 -23.90
N THR A 26 9.95 -12.17 -25.14
CA THR A 26 9.51 -13.47 -25.64
C THR A 26 10.70 -14.35 -26.01
N GLY A 27 10.43 -15.61 -26.31
CA GLY A 27 11.44 -16.53 -26.80
C GLY A 27 11.04 -17.97 -26.55
N LYS A 28 11.73 -18.87 -27.23
CA LYS A 28 11.47 -20.32 -27.18
C LYS A 28 11.60 -20.89 -25.77
N ALA A 29 11.10 -22.09 -25.56
CA ALA A 29 11.37 -22.83 -24.32
C ALA A 29 12.89 -22.96 -24.10
N GLY A 30 13.35 -22.70 -22.87
CA GLY A 30 14.77 -22.87 -22.52
C GLY A 30 15.71 -21.74 -22.96
N THR A 31 15.23 -20.54 -23.29
CA THR A 31 16.06 -19.40 -23.71
C THR A 31 16.58 -18.51 -22.58
N GLY A 32 16.39 -18.90 -21.31
CA GLY A 32 16.93 -18.17 -20.15
C GLY A 32 16.05 -17.05 -19.58
N LYS A 33 14.76 -16.96 -19.97
CA LYS A 33 13.80 -15.96 -19.45
C LYS A 33 13.75 -15.86 -17.91
N THR A 34 13.62 -17.00 -17.23
CA THR A 34 13.58 -17.05 -15.75
C THR A 34 14.91 -16.63 -15.12
N THR A 35 16.04 -17.00 -15.75
CA THR A 35 17.38 -16.57 -15.30
C THR A 35 17.56 -15.05 -15.42
N PHE A 36 17.04 -14.46 -16.50
CA PHE A 36 17.01 -13.01 -16.69
C PHE A 36 16.18 -12.32 -15.61
N LEU A 37 14.97 -12.81 -15.31
CA LEU A 37 14.14 -12.31 -14.23
C LEU A 37 14.88 -12.28 -12.88
N HIS A 38 15.52 -13.39 -12.50
CA HIS A 38 16.28 -13.44 -11.25
C HIS A 38 17.48 -12.48 -11.23
N THR A 39 18.09 -12.21 -12.38
CA THR A 39 19.19 -11.25 -12.49
C THR A 39 18.70 -9.83 -12.29
N ILE A 40 17.60 -9.45 -12.95
CA ILE A 40 17.01 -8.13 -12.80
C ILE A 40 16.53 -7.92 -11.35
N LYS A 41 15.88 -8.90 -10.73
CA LYS A 41 15.42 -8.82 -9.33
C LYS A 41 16.55 -8.48 -8.35
N LYS A 42 17.78 -8.94 -8.63
CA LYS A 42 18.94 -8.71 -7.77
C LYS A 42 19.66 -7.38 -8.01
N LYS A 43 19.62 -6.86 -9.23
CA LYS A 43 20.51 -5.76 -9.67
C LYS A 43 19.80 -4.47 -10.06
N SER A 44 18.53 -4.55 -10.43
CA SER A 44 17.82 -3.39 -10.93
C SER A 44 17.66 -2.33 -9.83
N PRO A 45 17.96 -1.06 -10.11
CA PRO A 45 17.69 0.03 -9.17
C PRO A 45 16.20 0.36 -9.10
N LYS A 46 15.39 -0.13 -10.04
CA LYS A 46 13.96 0.15 -10.08
C LYS A 46 13.24 -0.64 -9.01
N ARG A 47 12.34 0.02 -8.31
CA ARG A 47 11.43 -0.69 -7.41
C ARG A 47 10.48 -1.53 -8.19
N MET A 48 10.48 -2.81 -7.88
CA MET A 48 9.76 -3.78 -8.68
C MET A 48 8.93 -4.74 -7.88
N ILE A 49 7.90 -5.23 -8.55
CA ILE A 49 6.99 -6.26 -8.06
C ILE A 49 6.86 -7.30 -9.16
N VAL A 50 7.02 -8.56 -8.78
CA VAL A 50 6.89 -9.69 -9.68
C VAL A 50 5.52 -10.32 -9.44
N VAL A 51 4.73 -10.42 -10.50
CA VAL A 51 3.43 -11.09 -10.48
C VAL A 51 3.35 -12.16 -11.55
N ALA A 52 2.51 -13.16 -11.31
CA ALA A 52 2.19 -14.21 -12.28
C ALA A 52 0.68 -14.57 -12.24
N PRO A 53 0.13 -15.16 -13.31
CA PRO A 53 -1.30 -15.50 -13.37
C PRO A 53 -1.69 -16.68 -12.46
N THR A 54 -0.76 -17.59 -12.15
CA THR A 54 -1.01 -18.80 -11.34
C THR A 54 -0.11 -18.85 -10.11
N GLY A 55 -0.55 -19.56 -9.05
CA GLY A 55 0.21 -19.70 -7.81
C GLY A 55 1.58 -20.36 -8.01
N VAL A 56 1.64 -21.43 -8.81
CA VAL A 56 2.90 -22.13 -9.11
C VAL A 56 3.86 -21.23 -9.88
N ALA A 57 3.38 -20.49 -10.88
CA ALA A 57 4.20 -19.53 -11.63
C ALA A 57 4.71 -18.41 -10.71
N ALA A 58 3.87 -17.90 -9.81
CA ALA A 58 4.26 -16.87 -8.85
C ALA A 58 5.38 -17.35 -7.92
N ILE A 59 5.26 -18.55 -7.35
CA ILE A 59 6.29 -19.15 -6.50
C ILE A 59 7.60 -19.31 -7.27
N ASN A 60 7.55 -19.84 -8.50
CA ASN A 60 8.75 -20.05 -9.33
C ASN A 60 9.44 -18.74 -9.72
N ALA A 61 8.66 -17.70 -10.02
CA ALA A 61 9.16 -16.36 -10.33
C ALA A 61 9.72 -15.64 -9.08
N GLY A 62 9.46 -16.18 -7.88
CA GLY A 62 9.72 -15.49 -6.62
C GLY A 62 8.88 -14.22 -6.50
N GLY A 63 7.57 -14.34 -6.74
CA GLY A 63 6.60 -13.26 -6.68
C GLY A 63 5.26 -13.74 -6.15
N VAL A 64 4.20 -12.97 -6.43
CA VAL A 64 2.84 -13.26 -5.96
C VAL A 64 1.86 -13.35 -7.13
N THR A 65 0.64 -13.81 -6.91
CA THR A 65 -0.35 -13.86 -8.00
C THR A 65 -0.89 -12.47 -8.34
N ILE A 66 -1.26 -12.24 -9.61
CA ILE A 66 -1.94 -11.00 -10.04
C ILE A 66 -3.18 -10.72 -9.17
N HIS A 67 -3.99 -11.74 -8.94
CA HIS A 67 -5.21 -11.64 -8.13
C HIS A 67 -4.93 -11.23 -6.68
N SER A 68 -3.93 -11.82 -6.02
CA SER A 68 -3.59 -11.47 -4.63
C SER A 68 -2.99 -10.06 -4.52
N PHE A 69 -2.09 -9.69 -5.44
CA PHE A 69 -1.45 -8.38 -5.40
C PHE A 69 -2.42 -7.25 -5.75
N PHE A 70 -3.21 -7.38 -6.80
CA PHE A 70 -4.14 -6.32 -7.20
C PHE A 70 -5.53 -6.46 -6.58
N GLN A 71 -5.79 -7.49 -5.76
CA GLN A 71 -7.12 -7.79 -5.19
C GLN A 71 -8.22 -7.80 -6.27
N LEU A 72 -7.89 -8.36 -7.43
CA LEU A 72 -8.80 -8.48 -8.56
C LEU A 72 -9.64 -9.76 -8.40
N PRO A 73 -10.96 -9.70 -8.65
CA PRO A 73 -11.82 -10.87 -8.56
C PRO A 73 -11.44 -11.92 -9.61
N PHE A 74 -11.82 -13.18 -9.35
CA PHE A 74 -11.80 -14.23 -10.37
C PHE A 74 -12.99 -14.06 -11.31
N GLY A 75 -12.79 -14.38 -12.59
CA GLY A 75 -13.79 -14.22 -13.65
C GLY A 75 -13.63 -12.94 -14.47
N PRO A 76 -14.55 -12.66 -15.40
CA PRO A 76 -14.46 -11.53 -16.33
C PRO A 76 -14.45 -10.14 -15.67
N ILE A 77 -13.54 -9.27 -16.11
CA ILE A 77 -13.39 -7.89 -15.59
C ILE A 77 -13.69 -6.89 -16.73
N PRO A 78 -14.96 -6.51 -16.96
CA PRO A 78 -15.27 -5.55 -18.03
C PRO A 78 -14.64 -4.18 -17.74
N PRO A 79 -14.34 -3.38 -18.78
CA PRO A 79 -13.80 -2.04 -18.62
C PRO A 79 -14.65 -1.18 -17.67
N ALA A 80 -13.99 -0.29 -16.93
CA ALA A 80 -14.62 0.51 -15.87
C ALA A 80 -15.88 1.27 -16.32
N ASP A 81 -15.89 1.77 -17.56
CA ASP A 81 -17.01 2.53 -18.14
C ASP A 81 -18.23 1.64 -18.48
N ALA A 82 -18.01 0.34 -18.70
CA ALA A 82 -19.05 -0.65 -19.03
C ALA A 82 -19.55 -1.44 -17.82
N ALA A 83 -18.82 -1.39 -16.69
CA ALA A 83 -19.14 -2.13 -15.48
C ALA A 83 -20.45 -1.68 -14.79
N MET A 84 -20.95 -0.48 -15.10
CA MET A 84 -22.27 0.02 -14.65
C MET A 84 -23.44 -0.60 -15.41
N THR A 85 -23.24 -1.02 -16.66
CA THR A 85 -24.31 -1.54 -17.54
C THR A 85 -24.49 -3.05 -17.42
N ILE A 86 -23.43 -3.78 -17.05
CA ILE A 86 -23.45 -5.24 -16.92
C ILE A 86 -23.83 -5.60 -15.47
N HIS A 87 -25.08 -6.03 -15.28
CA HIS A 87 -25.56 -6.61 -14.02
C HIS A 87 -24.87 -7.96 -13.77
N ILE A 88 -23.67 -7.93 -13.19
CA ILE A 88 -22.99 -9.15 -12.75
C ILE A 88 -23.73 -9.67 -11.50
N LYS A 89 -24.43 -10.80 -11.65
CA LYS A 89 -25.26 -11.50 -10.63
C LYS A 89 -24.49 -12.12 -9.45
N ASN A 90 -23.29 -11.63 -9.12
CA ASN A 90 -22.56 -12.11 -7.95
C ASN A 90 -22.75 -11.13 -6.78
N ASP A 91 -23.60 -11.57 -5.85
CA ASP A 91 -24.06 -10.95 -4.60
C ASP A 91 -22.97 -10.87 -3.51
N SER A 92 -21.71 -10.66 -3.91
CA SER A 92 -20.62 -10.28 -3.01
C SER A 92 -20.29 -8.83 -3.32
N GLY A 93 -21.03 -7.91 -2.70
CA GLY A 93 -21.07 -6.50 -3.03
C GLY A 93 -19.74 -5.91 -3.51
N ARG A 94 -19.77 -5.22 -4.66
CA ARG A 94 -18.71 -4.33 -5.18
C ARG A 94 -18.46 -3.14 -4.25
N ARG A 95 -18.20 -3.39 -2.96
CA ARG A 95 -17.33 -2.50 -2.20
C ARG A 95 -15.96 -2.71 -2.80
N ILE A 96 -15.55 -1.78 -3.67
CA ILE A 96 -14.15 -1.60 -4.03
C ILE A 96 -13.38 -1.60 -2.70
N GLN A 97 -12.71 -2.71 -2.38
CA GLN A 97 -11.97 -2.80 -1.13
C GLN A 97 -10.88 -1.74 -1.22
N ARG A 98 -10.97 -0.75 -0.32
CA ARG A 98 -9.89 0.22 -0.17
C ARG A 98 -8.66 -0.54 0.28
N PHE A 99 -7.56 -0.35 -0.45
CA PHE A 99 -6.31 -0.95 -0.06
C PHE A 99 -5.83 -0.35 1.26
N GLY A 100 -5.18 -1.18 2.08
CA GLY A 100 -4.49 -0.71 3.27
C GLY A 100 -3.42 0.33 2.91
N LYS A 101 -3.07 1.20 3.87
CA LYS A 101 -2.13 2.30 3.65
C LYS A 101 -0.80 1.82 3.07
N ASP A 102 -0.23 0.72 3.57
CA ASP A 102 1.06 0.20 3.11
C ASP A 102 1.02 -0.27 1.67
N LYS A 103 -0.07 -0.93 1.27
CA LYS A 103 -0.26 -1.40 -0.10
C LYS A 103 -0.40 -0.24 -1.09
N ILE A 104 -1.12 0.82 -0.70
CA ILE A 104 -1.19 2.06 -1.48
C ILE A 104 0.21 2.67 -1.65
N ARG A 105 1.04 2.64 -0.60
CA ARG A 105 2.42 3.16 -0.64
C ARG A 105 3.32 2.34 -1.56
N ILE A 106 3.23 1.02 -1.47
CA ILE A 106 3.93 0.10 -2.38
C ILE A 106 3.56 0.43 -3.83
N ILE A 107 2.27 0.49 -4.16
CA ILE A 107 1.78 0.79 -5.52
C ILE A 107 2.23 2.17 -5.99
N ARG A 108 2.18 3.19 -5.13
CA ARG A 108 2.66 4.55 -5.44
C ARG A 108 4.16 4.61 -5.71
N SER A 109 4.94 3.75 -5.06
CA SER A 109 6.40 3.73 -5.19
C SER A 109 6.94 2.79 -6.29
N LEU A 110 6.06 2.07 -6.99
CA LEU A 110 6.44 1.09 -8.01
C LEU A 110 7.08 1.76 -9.24
N ASP A 111 8.21 1.29 -9.74
CA ASP A 111 8.77 1.78 -11.00
C ASP A 111 8.58 0.75 -12.12
N LEU A 112 8.69 -0.55 -11.79
CA LEU A 112 8.57 -1.66 -12.73
C LEU A 112 7.59 -2.73 -12.22
N LEU A 113 6.60 -3.11 -13.04
CA LEU A 113 5.79 -4.29 -12.82
C LEU A 113 6.27 -5.40 -13.74
N VAL A 114 6.75 -6.50 -13.17
CA VAL A 114 7.12 -7.69 -13.93
C VAL A 114 5.98 -8.68 -13.92
N ILE A 115 5.51 -9.09 -15.10
CA ILE A 115 4.46 -10.09 -15.27
C ILE A 115 5.08 -11.31 -15.94
N ASP A 116 5.33 -12.36 -15.16
CA ASP A 116 5.79 -13.63 -15.70
C ASP A 116 4.61 -14.46 -16.22
N GLU A 117 4.85 -15.29 -17.24
CA GLU A 117 3.83 -16.04 -17.97
C GLU A 117 2.69 -15.17 -18.54
N ILE A 118 3.03 -14.02 -19.12
CA ILE A 118 2.06 -13.06 -19.71
C ILE A 118 1.16 -13.70 -20.77
N SER A 119 1.61 -14.76 -21.46
CA SER A 119 0.81 -15.46 -22.47
C SER A 119 -0.46 -16.10 -21.90
N MET A 120 -0.52 -16.39 -20.60
CA MET A 120 -1.73 -16.87 -19.92
C MET A 120 -2.63 -15.74 -19.40
N VAL A 121 -2.22 -14.48 -19.50
CA VAL A 121 -2.95 -13.34 -18.97
C VAL A 121 -3.99 -12.88 -19.99
N ARG A 122 -5.25 -12.79 -19.55
CA ARG A 122 -6.33 -12.28 -20.39
C ARG A 122 -6.26 -10.75 -20.55
N ALA A 123 -6.78 -10.24 -21.67
CA ALA A 123 -6.86 -8.81 -21.95
C ALA A 123 -7.57 -8.01 -20.83
N ASP A 124 -8.70 -8.53 -20.35
CA ASP A 124 -9.52 -7.92 -19.31
C ASP A 124 -8.80 -7.85 -17.96
N LEU A 125 -8.00 -8.88 -17.64
CA LEU A 125 -7.18 -8.91 -16.44
C LEU A 125 -6.08 -7.84 -16.47
N LEU A 126 -5.44 -7.64 -17.63
CA LEU A 126 -4.42 -6.61 -17.81
C LEU A 126 -5.01 -5.19 -17.71
N ASP A 127 -6.21 -4.95 -18.24
CA ASP A 127 -6.93 -3.69 -18.03
C ASP A 127 -7.40 -3.52 -16.57
N GLY A 128 -7.68 -4.62 -15.87
CA GLY A 128 -7.91 -4.62 -14.42
C GLY A 128 -6.70 -4.11 -13.64
N ILE A 129 -5.49 -4.54 -14.02
CA ILE A 129 -4.21 -4.04 -13.47
C ILE A 129 -4.09 -2.53 -13.73
N ASP A 130 -4.29 -2.10 -14.98
CA ASP A 130 -4.27 -0.68 -15.36
C ASP A 130 -5.23 0.17 -14.51
N SER A 131 -6.47 -0.29 -14.32
CA SER A 131 -7.48 0.42 -13.51
C SER A 131 -7.02 0.64 -12.07
N VAL A 132 -6.39 -0.37 -11.45
CA VAL A 132 -5.86 -0.27 -10.09
C VAL A 132 -4.67 0.68 -10.02
N LEU A 133 -3.74 0.60 -10.98
CA LEU A 133 -2.55 1.46 -11.01
C LEU A 133 -2.94 2.93 -11.23
N ARG A 134 -3.82 3.22 -12.19
CA ARG A 134 -4.36 4.57 -12.43
C ARG A 134 -5.07 5.15 -11.22
N ARG A 135 -5.82 4.33 -10.48
CA ARG A 135 -6.54 4.77 -9.28
C ARG A 135 -5.62 5.24 -8.16
N TYR A 136 -4.49 4.59 -7.95
CA TYR A 136 -3.61 4.86 -6.81
C TYR A 136 -2.35 5.65 -7.15
N ARG A 137 -2.01 5.81 -8.43
CA ARG A 137 -0.88 6.59 -8.96
C ARG A 137 -1.36 7.78 -9.81
N ASP A 138 -1.11 7.75 -11.11
CA ASP A 138 -1.47 8.76 -12.08
C ASP A 138 -2.66 8.28 -12.91
N HIS A 139 -3.80 8.96 -12.78
CA HIS A 139 -5.03 8.60 -13.47
C HIS A 139 -4.99 8.83 -14.99
N ASP A 140 -4.10 9.68 -15.49
CA ASP A 140 -4.03 10.09 -16.90
C ASP A 140 -3.07 9.21 -17.73
N LYS A 141 -2.14 8.53 -17.06
CA LYS A 141 -1.16 7.64 -17.71
C LYS A 141 -1.61 6.19 -17.66
N ALA A 142 -1.47 5.46 -18.76
CA ALA A 142 -1.68 4.01 -18.79
C ALA A 142 -0.78 3.32 -17.73
N PHE A 143 -1.34 2.32 -17.06
CA PHE A 143 -0.73 1.61 -15.93
C PHE A 143 -0.22 2.55 -14.83
N GLY A 144 -0.82 3.73 -14.68
CA GLY A 144 -0.38 4.74 -13.72
C GLY A 144 1.07 5.20 -13.92
N GLY A 145 1.60 5.11 -15.14
CA GLY A 145 2.98 5.42 -15.48
C GLY A 145 4.01 4.41 -14.96
N VAL A 146 3.58 3.19 -14.62
CA VAL A 146 4.49 2.07 -14.29
C VAL A 146 4.98 1.42 -15.57
N GLN A 147 6.28 1.17 -15.66
CA GLN A 147 6.84 0.39 -16.77
C GLN A 147 6.48 -1.09 -16.59
N LEU A 148 6.11 -1.75 -17.67
CA LEU A 148 5.83 -3.18 -17.70
C LEU A 148 6.99 -3.98 -18.28
N LEU A 149 7.40 -5.04 -17.59
CA LEU A 149 8.20 -6.13 -18.15
C LEU A 149 7.32 -7.37 -18.24
N MET A 150 6.85 -7.67 -19.44
CA MET A 150 5.99 -8.81 -19.74
C MET A 150 6.85 -9.95 -20.26
N ILE A 151 6.90 -11.07 -19.54
CA ILE A 151 7.73 -12.22 -19.89
C ILE A 151 6.80 -13.40 -20.22
N GLY A 152 7.03 -14.06 -21.36
CA GLY A 152 6.25 -15.26 -21.71
C GLY A 152 6.56 -15.80 -23.09
N ASP A 153 5.84 -16.83 -23.50
CA ASP A 153 5.92 -17.39 -24.86
C ASP A 153 4.49 -17.59 -25.38
N LEU A 154 4.11 -16.79 -26.38
CA LEU A 154 2.77 -16.79 -26.97
C LEU A 154 2.42 -18.11 -27.65
N GLN A 155 3.42 -18.91 -28.02
CA GLN A 155 3.22 -20.16 -28.73
C GLN A 155 3.18 -21.38 -27.79
N GLN A 156 3.27 -21.15 -26.47
CA GLN A 156 3.07 -22.19 -25.46
C GLN A 156 1.58 -22.35 -25.12
N LEU A 157 1.10 -21.69 -24.06
CA LEU A 157 -0.28 -21.82 -23.62
C LEU A 157 -0.98 -20.47 -23.66
N SER A 158 -2.09 -20.44 -24.39
CA SER A 158 -3.05 -19.34 -24.43
C SER A 158 -3.83 -19.23 -23.12
N PRO A 159 -4.43 -18.06 -22.82
CA PRO A 159 -5.33 -17.95 -21.67
C PRO A 159 -6.52 -18.91 -21.84
N VAL A 160 -6.92 -19.58 -20.76
CA VAL A 160 -8.11 -20.41 -20.75
C VAL A 160 -9.32 -19.50 -20.49
N VAL A 161 -10.16 -19.33 -21.51
CA VAL A 161 -11.40 -18.54 -21.42
C VAL A 161 -12.57 -19.45 -21.73
N LYS A 162 -13.54 -19.52 -20.83
CA LYS A 162 -14.77 -20.28 -21.07
C LYS A 162 -15.67 -19.52 -22.05
N ASP A 163 -16.52 -20.23 -22.78
CA ASP A 163 -17.38 -19.62 -23.80
C ASP A 163 -18.33 -18.56 -23.21
N ASP A 164 -18.87 -18.80 -22.03
CA ASP A 164 -19.72 -17.86 -21.28
C ASP A 164 -18.95 -16.60 -20.86
N GLU A 165 -17.71 -16.76 -20.37
CA GLU A 165 -16.81 -15.65 -20.05
C GLU A 165 -16.47 -14.83 -21.31
N TRP A 166 -16.16 -15.49 -22.42
CA TRP A 166 -15.81 -14.84 -23.68
C TRP A 166 -16.98 -14.04 -24.26
N GLN A 167 -18.21 -14.57 -24.19
CA GLN A 167 -19.41 -13.83 -24.62
C GLN A 167 -19.60 -12.51 -23.86
N MET A 168 -19.15 -12.43 -22.59
CA MET A 168 -19.25 -11.21 -21.79
C MET A 168 -18.22 -10.15 -22.21
N ILE A 169 -17.00 -10.57 -22.56
CA ILE A 169 -15.87 -9.65 -22.79
C ILE A 169 -15.55 -9.39 -24.27
N SER A 170 -15.98 -10.25 -25.18
CA SER A 170 -15.77 -10.12 -26.63
C SER A 170 -16.33 -8.84 -27.23
N LYS A 171 -17.27 -8.18 -26.53
CA LYS A 171 -17.80 -6.86 -26.90
C LYS A 171 -16.78 -5.73 -26.74
N PHE A 172 -15.75 -5.93 -25.93
CA PHE A 172 -14.74 -4.92 -25.59
C PHE A 172 -13.35 -5.27 -26.14
N TYR A 173 -13.08 -6.56 -26.33
CA TYR A 173 -11.77 -7.07 -26.73
C TYR A 173 -11.89 -7.86 -28.02
N GLU A 174 -11.00 -7.59 -28.97
CA GLU A 174 -10.93 -8.33 -30.24
C GLU A 174 -10.56 -9.79 -30.01
N THR A 175 -9.68 -10.05 -29.03
CA THR A 175 -9.17 -11.38 -28.69
C THR A 175 -8.94 -11.49 -27.18
N PRO A 176 -8.89 -12.71 -26.61
CA PRO A 176 -8.67 -12.88 -25.18
C PRO A 176 -7.22 -12.57 -24.74
N TYR A 177 -6.29 -12.43 -25.68
CA TYR A 177 -4.86 -12.27 -25.42
C TYR A 177 -4.51 -10.92 -24.80
N PHE A 178 -3.48 -10.88 -23.95
CA PHE A 178 -3.03 -9.67 -23.27
C PHE A 178 -2.80 -8.47 -24.21
N PHE A 179 -2.33 -8.69 -25.43
CA PHE A 179 -2.08 -7.63 -26.43
C PHE A 179 -3.36 -6.97 -26.96
N SER A 180 -4.54 -7.54 -26.68
CA SER A 180 -5.84 -6.93 -26.96
C SER A 180 -6.27 -5.91 -25.89
N ALA A 181 -5.57 -5.84 -24.74
CA ALA A 181 -5.91 -4.94 -23.65
C ALA A 181 -5.92 -3.47 -24.12
N ILE A 182 -6.94 -2.73 -23.72
CA ILE A 182 -7.17 -1.35 -24.16
C ILE A 182 -6.06 -0.44 -23.65
N ALA A 183 -5.63 -0.64 -22.40
CA ALA A 183 -4.55 0.11 -21.79
C ALA A 183 -3.22 -0.12 -22.52
N LEU A 184 -2.92 -1.38 -22.87
CA LEU A 184 -1.68 -1.72 -23.57
C LEU A 184 -1.63 -1.12 -24.98
N LYS A 185 -2.75 -1.17 -25.73
CA LYS A 185 -2.88 -0.54 -27.06
C LYS A 185 -2.67 0.98 -27.04
N LYS A 186 -2.91 1.65 -25.92
CA LYS A 186 -2.65 3.09 -25.73
C LYS A 186 -1.18 3.40 -25.44
N THR A 187 -0.35 2.39 -25.23
CA THR A 187 1.09 2.53 -24.95
C THR A 187 1.93 2.00 -26.10
N LYS A 188 3.15 2.52 -26.21
CA LYS A 188 4.18 1.86 -27.02
C LYS A 188 4.94 0.87 -26.13
N TYR A 189 5.13 -0.33 -26.64
CA TYR A 189 6.01 -1.33 -26.03
C TYR A 189 6.86 -1.96 -27.11
N ILE A 190 8.06 -2.38 -26.74
CA ILE A 190 8.99 -3.08 -27.61
C ILE A 190 8.89 -4.58 -27.39
N THR A 191 9.17 -5.37 -28.42
CA THR A 191 9.25 -6.83 -28.31
C THR A 191 10.66 -7.30 -28.58
N ILE A 192 11.22 -8.07 -27.65
CA ILE A 192 12.54 -8.69 -27.79
C ILE A 192 12.35 -10.19 -27.77
N GLU A 193 12.75 -10.88 -28.84
CA GLU A 193 12.72 -12.34 -28.92
C GLU A 193 14.10 -12.93 -28.63
N LEU A 194 14.17 -13.80 -27.63
CA LEU A 194 15.37 -14.57 -27.32
C LEU A 194 15.50 -15.78 -28.24
N ASN A 195 16.58 -15.83 -29.01
CA ASN A 195 16.81 -16.87 -30.02
C ASN A 195 17.63 -18.05 -29.51
N HIS A 196 18.54 -17.82 -28.56
CA HIS A 196 19.50 -18.83 -28.11
C HIS A 196 18.86 -19.82 -27.12
N ILE A 197 18.74 -21.09 -27.51
CA ILE A 197 18.17 -22.17 -26.69
C ILE A 197 19.30 -22.83 -25.89
N TYR A 198 19.14 -22.91 -24.57
CA TYR A 198 20.09 -23.58 -23.68
C TYR A 198 19.66 -25.00 -23.27
N ARG A 199 18.38 -25.37 -23.49
CA ARG A 199 17.78 -26.60 -22.97
C ARG A 199 18.05 -27.83 -23.84
N GLN A 200 17.85 -27.71 -25.15
CA GLN A 200 18.08 -28.78 -26.11
C GLN A 200 19.45 -28.58 -26.77
N SER A 201 20.18 -29.67 -26.95
CA SER A 201 21.49 -29.69 -27.62
C SER A 201 21.41 -30.18 -29.07
N GLU A 202 20.37 -30.92 -29.45
CA GLU A 202 20.22 -31.51 -30.78
C GLU A 202 19.56 -30.53 -31.77
N GLN A 203 20.35 -30.05 -32.74
CA GLN A 203 19.87 -29.10 -33.76
C GLN A 203 18.65 -29.62 -34.53
N ARG A 204 18.66 -30.90 -34.93
CA ARG A 204 17.53 -31.54 -35.62
C ARG A 204 16.23 -31.44 -34.82
N PHE A 205 16.29 -31.67 -33.51
CA PHE A 205 15.09 -31.62 -32.68
C PHE A 205 14.64 -30.17 -32.44
N ILE A 206 15.58 -29.25 -32.30
CA ILE A 206 15.30 -27.80 -32.27
C ILE A 206 14.55 -27.36 -33.53
N ASP A 207 14.98 -27.82 -34.71
CA ASP A 207 14.35 -27.48 -35.98
C ASP A 207 12.93 -28.04 -36.09
N ILE A 208 12.70 -29.28 -35.66
CA ILE A 208 11.36 -29.88 -35.54
C ILE A 208 10.47 -29.03 -34.62
N LEU A 209 10.95 -28.69 -33.42
CA LEU A 209 10.20 -27.86 -32.47
C LEU A 209 9.90 -26.47 -33.04
N ASN A 210 10.84 -25.87 -33.79
CA ASN A 210 10.65 -24.58 -34.44
C ASN A 210 9.61 -24.66 -35.56
N LYS A 211 9.61 -25.72 -36.38
CA LYS A 211 8.58 -25.94 -37.40
C LYS A 211 7.19 -26.09 -36.78
N VAL A 212 7.06 -26.86 -35.69
CA VAL A 212 5.79 -27.01 -34.96
C VAL A 212 5.36 -25.68 -34.34
N ARG A 213 6.30 -24.96 -33.72
CA ARG A 213 6.10 -23.63 -33.12
C ARG A 213 5.56 -22.64 -34.16
N GLU A 214 6.25 -22.49 -35.28
CA GLU A 214 5.91 -21.58 -36.37
C GLU A 214 4.77 -22.07 -37.28
N ASN A 215 4.11 -23.18 -36.93
CA ASN A 215 3.03 -23.77 -37.71
C ASN A 215 3.43 -24.10 -39.18
N LYS A 216 4.71 -24.36 -39.42
CA LYS A 216 5.26 -24.79 -40.72
C LYS A 216 5.25 -26.32 -40.79
N ILE A 217 4.06 -26.89 -40.82
CA ILE A 217 3.88 -28.35 -40.79
C ILE A 217 3.75 -28.85 -42.22
N ASP A 218 4.82 -29.48 -42.70
CA ASP A 218 4.84 -30.21 -43.96
C ASP A 218 4.60 -31.72 -43.70
N SER A 219 4.30 -32.45 -44.78
CA SER A 219 4.13 -33.92 -44.72
C SER A 219 5.39 -34.62 -44.21
N GLU A 220 6.57 -34.06 -44.49
CA GLU A 220 7.86 -34.57 -44.03
C GLU A 220 7.99 -34.49 -42.50
N LEU A 221 7.65 -33.35 -41.88
CA LEU A 221 7.65 -33.17 -40.43
C LEU A 221 6.70 -34.14 -39.73
N ILE A 222 5.51 -34.35 -40.29
CA ILE A 222 4.54 -35.31 -39.73
C ILE A 222 5.08 -36.73 -39.82
N GLN A 223 5.64 -37.13 -40.95
CA GLN A 223 6.28 -38.43 -41.10
C GLN A 223 7.41 -38.59 -40.09
N GLU A 224 8.21 -37.54 -39.90
CA GLU A 224 9.31 -37.51 -38.95
C GLU A 224 8.82 -37.71 -37.51
N LEU A 225 7.85 -36.90 -37.05
CA LEU A 225 7.24 -37.03 -35.73
C LEU A 225 6.61 -38.42 -35.54
N ASN A 226 5.95 -38.95 -36.57
CA ASN A 226 5.31 -40.26 -36.53
C ASN A 226 6.31 -41.44 -36.47
N LYS A 227 7.61 -41.25 -36.74
CA LYS A 227 8.62 -42.26 -36.41
C LYS A 227 8.68 -42.57 -34.92
N ARG A 228 8.21 -41.64 -34.07
CA ARG A 228 8.10 -41.81 -32.61
C ARG A 228 6.77 -42.41 -32.16
N HIS A 229 5.87 -42.76 -33.09
CA HIS A 229 4.65 -43.49 -32.76
C HIS A 229 4.98 -44.98 -32.63
N THR A 230 4.85 -45.51 -31.41
CA THR A 230 5.11 -46.92 -31.10
C THR A 230 3.82 -47.57 -30.60
N PRO A 231 3.07 -48.29 -31.46
CA PRO A 231 1.84 -48.98 -31.07
C PRO A 231 2.13 -49.99 -29.96
N GLY A 232 1.32 -49.99 -28.89
CA GLY A 232 1.43 -50.98 -27.81
C GLY A 232 2.65 -50.82 -26.89
N PHE A 233 3.25 -49.62 -26.83
CA PHE A 233 4.37 -49.33 -25.93
C PHE A 233 4.05 -49.66 -24.47
N ASP A 234 4.70 -50.70 -23.91
CA ASP A 234 4.59 -51.05 -22.49
C ASP A 234 5.67 -50.33 -21.67
N ARG A 235 5.22 -49.70 -20.59
CA ARG A 235 6.06 -49.00 -19.61
C ARG A 235 6.77 -49.96 -18.66
N LYS A 236 6.28 -51.19 -18.52
CA LYS A 236 6.93 -52.21 -17.69
C LYS A 236 8.34 -52.52 -18.19
N ASP A 237 8.50 -52.59 -19.51
CA ASP A 237 9.78 -52.86 -20.16
C ASP A 237 10.62 -51.59 -20.36
N ASN A 238 10.04 -50.41 -20.11
CA ASN A 238 10.64 -49.10 -20.35
C ASN A 238 10.40 -48.15 -19.16
N PRO A 239 11.10 -48.32 -18.02
CA PRO A 239 10.90 -47.48 -16.84
C PRO A 239 11.35 -46.02 -17.07
N GLY A 240 10.69 -45.09 -16.36
CA GLY A 240 11.07 -43.66 -16.34
C GLY A 240 10.29 -42.76 -17.30
N TYR A 241 9.37 -43.29 -18.10
CA TYR A 241 8.49 -42.46 -18.94
C TYR A 241 7.38 -41.80 -18.11
N ILE A 242 7.17 -40.50 -18.34
CA ILE A 242 6.01 -39.76 -17.82
C ILE A 242 5.00 -39.48 -18.93
N THR A 243 3.71 -39.58 -18.60
CA THR A 243 2.63 -39.29 -19.57
C THR A 243 2.23 -37.84 -19.48
N LEU A 244 2.19 -37.15 -20.62
CA LEU A 244 1.61 -35.82 -20.72
C LEU A 244 0.15 -35.97 -21.17
N THR A 245 -0.76 -35.60 -20.27
CA THR A 245 -2.21 -35.68 -20.46
C THR A 245 -2.81 -34.28 -20.62
N THR A 246 -4.01 -34.17 -21.17
CA THR A 246 -4.65 -32.86 -21.36
C THR A 246 -5.47 -32.40 -20.17
N HIS A 247 -5.96 -33.33 -19.33
CA HIS A 247 -6.86 -33.03 -18.22
C HIS A 247 -6.34 -33.56 -16.87
N ASN A 248 -6.56 -32.78 -15.80
CA ASN A 248 -6.11 -33.15 -14.45
C ASN A 248 -6.75 -34.47 -13.98
N ALA A 249 -8.01 -34.71 -14.34
CA ALA A 249 -8.72 -35.94 -13.99
C ALA A 249 -8.00 -37.20 -14.54
N GLN A 250 -7.59 -37.18 -15.82
CA GLN A 250 -6.86 -38.28 -16.46
C GLN A 250 -5.51 -38.53 -15.79
N SER A 251 -4.76 -37.46 -15.49
CA SER A 251 -3.48 -37.57 -14.77
C SER A 251 -3.65 -38.20 -13.39
N ASN A 252 -4.65 -37.74 -12.63
CA ASN A 252 -4.93 -38.23 -11.29
C ASN A 252 -5.39 -39.70 -11.30
N GLU A 253 -6.25 -40.07 -12.25
CA GLU A 253 -6.73 -41.44 -12.41
C GLU A 253 -5.58 -42.39 -12.74
N LEU A 254 -4.72 -42.03 -13.70
CA LEU A 254 -3.57 -42.87 -14.08
C LEU A 254 -2.58 -43.03 -12.92
N ASN A 255 -2.28 -41.94 -12.21
CA ASN A 255 -1.39 -41.98 -11.05
C ASN A 255 -1.96 -42.86 -9.94
N SER A 256 -3.26 -42.70 -9.63
CA SER A 256 -3.95 -43.48 -8.59
C SER A 256 -4.04 -44.96 -8.96
N PHE A 257 -4.34 -45.27 -10.22
CA PHE A 257 -4.40 -46.63 -10.73
C PHE A 257 -3.04 -47.31 -10.63
N LYS A 258 -1.96 -46.64 -11.07
CA LYS A 258 -0.60 -47.18 -10.99
C LYS A 258 -0.11 -47.38 -9.56
N LEU A 259 -0.42 -46.45 -8.66
CA LEU A 259 -0.10 -46.61 -7.24
C LEU A 259 -0.84 -47.82 -6.63
N LYS A 260 -2.11 -48.03 -6.98
CA LYS A 260 -2.90 -49.18 -6.49
C LYS A 260 -2.37 -50.52 -6.99
N GLN A 261 -1.79 -50.58 -8.19
CA GLN A 261 -1.19 -51.80 -8.75
C GLN A 261 0.09 -52.24 -8.03
N LEU A 262 0.78 -51.34 -7.34
CA LEU A 262 1.99 -51.69 -6.60
C LEU A 262 1.65 -52.50 -5.34
N PRO A 263 2.44 -53.54 -5.01
CA PRO A 263 2.24 -54.35 -3.82
C PRO A 263 2.44 -53.52 -2.54
N GLY A 264 1.88 -54.01 -1.44
CA GLY A 264 1.97 -53.35 -0.12
C GLY A 264 0.96 -52.23 0.08
N ASN A 265 0.89 -51.75 1.33
CA ASN A 265 0.03 -50.63 1.72
C ASN A 265 0.70 -49.30 1.39
N ALA A 266 -0.10 -48.28 1.10
CA ALA A 266 0.43 -46.92 0.91
C ALA A 266 0.73 -46.31 2.28
N GLU A 267 1.91 -45.72 2.41
CA GLU A 267 2.24 -44.84 3.52
C GLU A 267 1.78 -43.41 3.21
N ILE A 268 1.32 -42.72 4.24
CA ILE A 268 0.70 -41.39 4.12
C ILE A 268 1.63 -40.38 4.80
N PHE A 269 2.02 -39.36 4.04
CA PHE A 269 2.80 -38.23 4.53
C PHE A 269 1.93 -36.97 4.53
N GLU A 270 1.58 -36.47 5.71
CA GLU A 270 0.78 -35.26 5.87
C GLU A 270 1.66 -34.00 5.87
N ALA A 271 1.22 -33.00 5.12
CA ALA A 271 1.87 -31.71 5.08
C ALA A 271 1.62 -30.94 6.38
N ARG A 272 2.58 -30.10 6.76
CA ARG A 272 2.41 -29.13 7.86
C ARG A 272 2.20 -27.75 7.26
N VAL A 273 1.10 -27.12 7.65
CA VAL A 273 0.76 -25.76 7.20
C VAL A 273 0.74 -24.83 8.41
N SER A 274 1.39 -23.68 8.27
CA SER A 274 1.44 -22.64 9.31
C SER A 274 1.22 -21.27 8.69
N GLY A 275 0.63 -20.34 9.45
CA GLY A 275 0.29 -19.00 8.95
C GLY A 275 -0.82 -19.00 7.89
N ASP A 276 -0.81 -17.99 7.02
CA ASP A 276 -1.78 -17.82 5.92
C ASP A 276 -1.26 -18.50 4.64
N PHE A 277 -1.72 -19.72 4.38
CA PHE A 277 -1.44 -20.47 3.16
C PHE A 277 -2.73 -21.13 2.63
N PRO A 278 -3.44 -20.52 1.68
CA PRO A 278 -4.70 -21.06 1.16
C PRO A 278 -4.54 -22.41 0.44
N GLU A 279 -5.50 -23.33 0.62
CA GLU A 279 -5.45 -24.69 0.06
C GLU A 279 -5.26 -24.74 -1.46
N HIS A 280 -5.92 -23.83 -2.19
CA HIS A 280 -5.82 -23.76 -3.65
C HIS A 280 -4.43 -23.32 -4.15
N MET A 281 -3.55 -22.85 -3.26
CA MET A 281 -2.16 -22.51 -3.56
C MET A 281 -1.19 -23.64 -3.22
N TYR A 282 -1.64 -24.74 -2.63
CA TYR A 282 -0.74 -25.82 -2.22
C TYR A 282 0.08 -26.35 -3.41
N PRO A 283 1.42 -26.39 -3.29
CA PRO A 283 2.29 -26.84 -4.37
C PRO A 283 2.27 -28.36 -4.53
N SER A 284 1.96 -29.08 -3.46
CA SER A 284 1.79 -30.54 -3.43
C SER A 284 0.46 -30.91 -2.78
N ASP A 285 0.14 -32.21 -2.82
CA ASP A 285 -1.03 -32.74 -2.14
C ASP A 285 -0.80 -32.68 -0.62
N PHE A 286 -1.84 -32.31 0.15
CA PHE A 286 -1.75 -32.23 1.61
C PHE A 286 -1.42 -33.60 2.22
N SER A 287 -2.13 -34.64 1.79
CA SER A 287 -1.83 -36.03 2.13
C SER A 287 -1.18 -36.71 0.93
N LEU A 288 0.12 -36.98 1.01
CA LEU A 288 0.88 -37.63 -0.04
C LEU A 288 0.93 -39.14 0.21
N TYR A 289 0.35 -39.91 -0.72
CA TYR A 289 0.29 -41.37 -0.65
C TYR A 289 1.43 -41.97 -1.46
N LEU A 290 2.35 -42.67 -0.80
CA LEU A 290 3.54 -43.26 -1.42
C LEU A 290 3.62 -44.77 -1.16
N LYS A 291 4.26 -45.50 -2.07
CA LYS A 291 4.59 -46.92 -1.93
C LYS A 291 6.01 -47.15 -2.41
N LYS A 292 6.65 -48.21 -1.90
CA LYS A 292 7.85 -48.78 -2.53
C LYS A 292 7.56 -49.01 -4.01
N ASP A 293 8.57 -48.75 -4.84
CA ASP A 293 8.54 -48.81 -6.29
C ASP A 293 7.68 -47.76 -7.02
N ALA A 294 7.08 -46.80 -6.30
CA ALA A 294 6.35 -45.71 -6.94
C ALA A 294 7.27 -44.79 -7.75
N GLN A 295 6.81 -44.38 -8.93
CA GLN A 295 7.48 -43.36 -9.75
C GLN A 295 7.06 -41.98 -9.27
N VAL A 296 8.04 -41.19 -8.85
CA VAL A 296 7.85 -39.86 -8.29
C VAL A 296 8.70 -38.82 -9.02
N MET A 297 8.27 -37.58 -8.95
CA MET A 297 8.98 -36.43 -9.49
C MET A 297 9.20 -35.40 -8.40
N PHE A 298 10.39 -34.82 -8.38
CA PHE A 298 10.71 -33.70 -7.51
C PHE A 298 10.02 -32.43 -7.99
N ILE A 299 9.34 -31.71 -7.09
CA ILE A 299 8.57 -30.49 -7.41
C ILE A 299 9.24 -29.20 -6.93
N LYS A 300 10.46 -29.31 -6.39
CA LYS A 300 11.28 -28.18 -5.91
C LYS A 300 12.75 -28.45 -6.22
N ASN A 301 13.54 -27.40 -6.39
CA ASN A 301 14.99 -27.53 -6.43
C ASN A 301 15.53 -27.79 -5.02
N ASP A 302 16.52 -28.66 -4.90
CA ASP A 302 17.13 -28.99 -3.61
C ASP A 302 17.70 -27.73 -2.94
N SER A 303 17.21 -27.43 -1.74
CA SER A 303 17.66 -26.27 -0.96
C SER A 303 19.05 -26.50 -0.36
N SER A 304 19.49 -27.75 -0.25
CA SER A 304 20.78 -28.12 0.33
C SER A 304 21.97 -27.68 -0.54
N PRO A 305 23.18 -27.55 0.05
CA PRO A 305 24.40 -27.29 -0.70
C PRO A 305 24.74 -28.40 -1.71
N GLY A 306 24.25 -29.62 -1.50
CA GLY A 306 24.54 -30.78 -2.35
C GLY A 306 23.83 -30.75 -3.70
N LYS A 307 22.74 -29.98 -3.84
CA LYS A 307 21.96 -29.83 -5.09
C LYS A 307 21.64 -31.17 -5.78
N LEU A 308 21.21 -32.15 -4.99
CA LEU A 308 21.03 -33.54 -5.40
C LEU A 308 19.88 -33.73 -6.41
N PHE A 309 18.86 -32.86 -6.34
CA PHE A 309 17.71 -32.89 -7.22
C PHE A 309 17.27 -31.49 -7.67
N TYR A 310 16.50 -31.47 -8.77
CA TYR A 310 15.91 -30.27 -9.35
C TYR A 310 14.44 -30.51 -9.68
N ASN A 311 13.67 -29.42 -9.80
CA ASN A 311 12.25 -29.49 -10.13
C ASN A 311 12.03 -30.14 -11.51
N GLY A 312 11.28 -31.25 -11.53
CA GLY A 312 11.06 -32.10 -12.71
C GLY A 312 11.89 -33.37 -12.75
N LYS A 313 12.90 -33.56 -11.88
CA LYS A 313 13.70 -34.79 -11.84
C LYS A 313 12.81 -35.98 -11.44
N ILE A 314 12.84 -37.06 -12.23
CA ILE A 314 12.04 -38.27 -12.00
C ILE A 314 12.91 -39.34 -11.35
N GLY A 315 12.36 -40.02 -10.35
CA GLY A 315 12.98 -41.15 -9.69
C GLY A 315 11.96 -42.19 -9.25
N LYS A 316 12.48 -43.27 -8.66
CA LYS A 316 11.69 -44.38 -8.14
C LYS A 316 11.96 -44.52 -6.65
N ILE A 317 10.91 -44.69 -5.85
CA ILE A 317 11.05 -44.96 -4.41
C ILE A 317 11.63 -46.37 -4.23
N THR A 318 12.78 -46.49 -3.59
CA THR A 318 13.42 -47.79 -3.35
C THR A 318 13.05 -48.38 -2.00
N ARG A 319 12.92 -47.53 -0.97
CA ARG A 319 12.43 -47.91 0.36
C ARG A 319 11.81 -46.72 1.09
N ILE A 320 10.94 -47.06 2.04
CA ILE A 320 10.36 -46.14 3.01
C ILE A 320 10.59 -46.79 4.38
N GLU A 321 11.37 -46.15 5.24
CA GLU A 321 11.80 -46.69 6.53
C GLU A 321 11.81 -45.55 7.56
N ASP A 322 11.27 -45.80 8.75
CA ASP A 322 11.20 -44.83 9.85
C ASP A 322 10.64 -43.44 9.46
N GLY A 323 9.69 -43.41 8.53
CA GLY A 323 9.09 -42.18 8.01
C GLY A 323 10.01 -41.37 7.06
N GLN A 324 11.10 -41.97 6.57
CA GLN A 324 11.98 -41.41 5.56
C GLN A 324 11.75 -42.06 4.20
N VAL A 325 11.84 -41.27 3.13
CA VAL A 325 11.64 -41.74 1.76
C VAL A 325 12.95 -41.68 0.99
N PHE A 326 13.38 -42.82 0.46
CA PHE A 326 14.59 -42.91 -0.36
C PHE A 326 14.22 -43.04 -1.83
N VAL A 327 14.73 -42.13 -2.65
CA VAL A 327 14.46 -42.08 -4.10
C VAL A 327 15.73 -42.32 -4.88
N LYS A 328 15.69 -43.28 -5.82
CA LYS A 328 16.74 -43.52 -6.79
C LYS A 328 16.38 -42.89 -8.13
N CYS A 329 17.17 -41.94 -8.59
CA CYS A 329 17.04 -41.40 -9.94
C CYS A 329 17.92 -42.22 -10.91
N PRO A 330 17.56 -42.33 -12.20
CA PRO A 330 18.30 -43.13 -13.18
C PRO A 330 19.78 -42.77 -13.34
N GLU A 331 20.12 -41.48 -13.21
CA GLU A 331 21.49 -40.98 -13.43
C GLU A 331 22.34 -40.92 -12.15
N ASP A 332 21.75 -41.17 -10.98
CA ASP A 332 22.45 -41.01 -9.70
C ASP A 332 23.09 -42.32 -9.25
N TYR A 333 24.33 -42.28 -8.74
CA TYR A 333 25.01 -43.46 -8.16
C TYR A 333 24.46 -43.86 -6.79
N ALA A 334 23.97 -42.91 -6.01
CA ALA A 334 23.38 -43.13 -4.69
C ALA A 334 21.86 -42.91 -4.70
N GLU A 335 21.20 -43.37 -3.66
CA GLU A 335 19.81 -42.99 -3.36
C GLU A 335 19.80 -41.63 -2.67
N ILE A 336 18.76 -40.85 -2.93
CA ILE A 336 18.53 -39.56 -2.29
C ILE A 336 17.63 -39.79 -1.08
N ASP A 337 18.10 -39.44 0.11
CA ASP A 337 17.27 -39.26 1.30
C ASP A 337 16.44 -37.98 1.13
N VAL A 338 15.14 -38.15 0.91
CA VAL A 338 14.23 -37.04 0.61
C VAL A 338 13.68 -36.46 1.90
N LYS A 339 14.15 -35.26 2.23
CA LYS A 339 13.68 -34.49 3.38
C LYS A 339 12.52 -33.57 3.01
N ALA A 340 11.72 -33.23 4.01
CA ALA A 340 10.66 -32.25 3.84
C ALA A 340 11.25 -30.88 3.47
N GLU A 341 10.59 -30.21 2.54
CA GLU A 341 10.95 -28.89 2.05
C GLU A 341 9.84 -27.89 2.39
N ILE A 342 10.21 -26.62 2.52
CA ILE A 342 9.27 -25.55 2.89
C ILE A 342 8.99 -24.67 1.67
N TRP A 343 7.73 -24.37 1.40
CA TRP A 343 7.30 -23.34 0.47
C TRP A 343 6.71 -22.17 1.24
N ASP A 344 7.17 -20.97 0.93
CA ASP A 344 6.68 -19.73 1.53
C ASP A 344 5.57 -19.13 0.68
N ASN A 345 4.44 -18.80 1.32
CA ASN A 345 3.48 -17.85 0.78
C ASN A 345 3.96 -16.44 1.19
N THR A 346 4.40 -15.65 0.22
CA THR A 346 4.98 -14.34 0.48
C THR A 346 4.02 -13.21 0.16
N LYS A 347 4.21 -12.10 0.86
CA LYS A 347 3.56 -10.83 0.57
C LYS A 347 4.61 -9.74 0.51
N TYR A 348 4.40 -8.78 -0.39
CA TYR A 348 5.22 -7.58 -0.43
C TYR A 348 4.91 -6.67 0.76
N THR A 349 5.95 -6.39 1.54
CA THR A 349 5.95 -5.42 2.63
C THR A 349 7.10 -4.43 2.46
N ILE A 350 7.11 -3.39 3.28
CA ILE A 350 8.16 -2.37 3.25
C ILE A 350 9.08 -2.64 4.44
N ASN A 351 10.37 -2.82 4.19
CA ASN A 351 11.35 -2.94 5.25
C ASN A 351 11.54 -1.60 5.96
N GLU A 352 11.29 -1.57 7.27
CA GLU A 352 11.33 -0.32 8.04
C GLU A 352 12.71 0.35 8.11
N LYS A 353 13.80 -0.40 7.95
CA LYS A 353 15.18 0.11 8.08
C LYS A 353 15.69 0.73 6.78
N ASN A 354 15.62 0.01 5.66
CA ASN A 354 16.16 0.47 4.37
C ASN A 354 15.08 1.00 3.41
N LYS A 355 13.80 0.89 3.79
CA LYS A 355 12.64 1.33 3.01
C LYS A 355 12.53 0.66 1.65
N GLU A 356 13.12 -0.52 1.48
CA GLU A 356 12.98 -1.33 0.27
C GLU A 356 11.72 -2.21 0.34
N ILE A 357 11.21 -2.58 -0.84
CA ILE A 357 10.13 -3.56 -0.93
C ILE A 357 10.76 -4.93 -0.69
N THR A 358 10.33 -5.60 0.35
CA THR A 358 10.79 -6.94 0.72
C THR A 358 9.65 -7.93 0.68
N GLU A 359 9.99 -9.20 0.51
CA GLU A 359 9.05 -10.31 0.61
C GLU A 359 9.04 -10.83 2.04
N GLU A 360 7.87 -10.82 2.67
CA GLU A 360 7.65 -11.39 4.00
C GLU A 360 6.81 -12.66 3.86
N SER A 361 7.27 -13.75 4.48
CA SER A 361 6.55 -15.02 4.53
C SER A 361 5.38 -14.90 5.51
N ILE A 362 4.16 -14.94 4.98
CA ILE A 362 2.91 -14.88 5.77
C ILE A 362 2.37 -16.26 6.11
N GLY A 363 2.85 -17.30 5.42
CA GLY A 363 2.50 -18.69 5.68
C GLY A 363 3.50 -19.64 5.04
N LYS A 364 3.57 -20.85 5.57
CA LYS A 364 4.49 -21.90 5.13
C LYS A 364 3.73 -23.21 4.95
N PHE A 365 4.04 -23.87 3.84
CA PHE A 365 3.64 -25.24 3.55
C PHE A 365 4.90 -26.11 3.61
N GLU A 366 4.95 -27.12 4.46
CA GLU A 366 6.06 -28.05 4.61
C GLU A 366 5.60 -29.47 4.23
N GLN A 367 6.29 -30.08 3.27
CA GLN A 367 5.97 -31.43 2.76
C GLN A 367 7.18 -32.01 2.04
N LEU A 368 7.22 -33.33 1.85
CA LEU A 368 8.16 -33.96 0.93
C LEU A 368 8.02 -33.33 -0.47
N PRO A 369 9.12 -32.93 -1.13
CA PRO A 369 9.09 -32.31 -2.45
C PRO A 369 8.83 -33.32 -3.58
N LEU A 370 7.87 -34.22 -3.39
CA LEU A 370 7.54 -35.31 -4.30
C LEU A 370 6.08 -35.24 -4.75
N LYS A 371 5.85 -35.68 -5.99
CA LYS A 371 4.52 -35.99 -6.52
C LYS A 371 4.58 -37.26 -7.37
N LEU A 372 3.49 -38.04 -7.41
CA LEU A 372 3.38 -39.18 -8.32
C LEU A 372 3.56 -38.73 -9.77
N ALA A 373 4.34 -39.48 -10.54
CA ALA A 373 4.87 -39.02 -11.81
C ALA A 373 4.69 -40.01 -12.97
N TRP A 374 3.66 -40.86 -12.93
CA TRP A 374 3.27 -41.65 -14.11
C TRP A 374 2.56 -40.80 -15.14
N ALA A 375 1.82 -39.78 -14.70
CA ALA A 375 1.19 -38.78 -15.55
C ALA A 375 1.22 -37.38 -14.92
N ILE A 376 1.29 -36.39 -15.78
CA ILE A 376 1.10 -34.97 -15.47
C ILE A 376 0.30 -34.33 -16.60
N THR A 377 -0.35 -33.20 -16.35
CA THR A 377 -0.99 -32.44 -17.41
C THR A 377 0.01 -31.60 -18.18
N ILE A 378 -0.25 -31.35 -19.47
CA ILE A 378 0.57 -30.45 -20.31
C ILE A 378 0.67 -29.05 -19.66
N HIS A 379 -0.40 -28.55 -19.06
CA HIS A 379 -0.37 -27.28 -18.32
C HIS A 379 0.58 -27.31 -17.11
N LYS A 380 0.56 -28.37 -16.30
CA LYS A 380 1.43 -28.49 -15.11
C LYS A 380 2.86 -28.87 -15.46
N SER A 381 3.14 -29.36 -16.66
CA SER A 381 4.49 -29.63 -17.14
C SER A 381 5.20 -28.40 -17.70
N GLN A 382 4.52 -27.26 -17.81
CA GLN A 382 5.14 -26.02 -18.25
C GLN A 382 6.32 -25.63 -17.35
N GLY A 383 7.37 -25.07 -17.96
CA GLY A 383 8.66 -24.85 -17.29
C GLY A 383 9.51 -26.11 -17.08
N LEU A 384 8.90 -27.30 -16.89
CA LEU A 384 9.61 -28.56 -16.61
C LEU A 384 10.30 -29.14 -17.84
N THR A 385 11.28 -30.02 -17.59
CA THR A 385 12.07 -30.73 -18.60
C THR A 385 12.21 -32.21 -18.20
N PHE A 386 12.00 -33.12 -19.14
CA PHE A 386 12.01 -34.57 -18.95
C PHE A 386 12.96 -35.25 -19.94
N GLU A 387 13.48 -36.42 -19.56
CA GLU A 387 14.25 -37.28 -20.46
C GLU A 387 13.37 -38.12 -21.37
N LYS A 388 12.24 -38.61 -20.84
CA LYS A 388 11.39 -39.61 -21.50
C LYS A 388 9.92 -39.27 -21.29
N VAL A 389 9.18 -39.04 -22.37
CA VAL A 389 7.77 -38.62 -22.32
C VAL A 389 6.89 -39.45 -23.24
N ILE A 390 5.67 -39.73 -22.79
CA ILE A 390 4.60 -40.28 -23.60
C ILE A 390 3.59 -39.16 -23.84
N ILE A 391 3.29 -38.88 -25.10
CA ILE A 391 2.40 -37.79 -25.49
C ILE A 391 1.20 -38.38 -26.22
N ASP A 392 0.01 -38.10 -25.71
CA ASP A 392 -1.23 -38.27 -26.47
C ASP A 392 -1.55 -36.97 -27.19
N ALA A 393 -1.10 -36.87 -28.43
CA ALA A 393 -1.23 -35.67 -29.21
C ALA A 393 -2.62 -35.51 -29.85
N ARG A 394 -3.40 -36.60 -29.99
CA ARG A 394 -4.76 -36.53 -30.55
C ARG A 394 -5.75 -35.92 -29.57
N ALA A 395 -5.49 -36.08 -28.28
CA ALA A 395 -6.24 -35.44 -27.20
C ALA A 395 -5.89 -33.96 -27.00
N ALA A 396 -4.92 -33.39 -27.72
CA ALA A 396 -4.55 -31.98 -27.63
C ALA A 396 -5.64 -31.09 -28.24
N PHE A 397 -6.50 -30.54 -27.39
CA PHE A 397 -7.67 -29.75 -27.81
C PHE A 397 -7.35 -28.26 -28.04
N ALA A 398 -6.24 -27.73 -27.53
CA ALA A 398 -5.95 -26.29 -27.57
C ALA A 398 -4.67 -25.94 -28.35
N PHE A 399 -4.64 -24.72 -28.89
CA PHE A 399 -3.50 -24.13 -29.57
C PHE A 399 -2.23 -24.22 -28.70
N GLY A 400 -1.09 -24.58 -29.32
CA GLY A 400 0.21 -24.66 -28.65
C GLY A 400 0.43 -25.88 -27.75
N GLN A 401 -0.59 -26.65 -27.36
CA GLN A 401 -0.43 -27.82 -26.46
C GLN A 401 0.52 -28.89 -27.00
N VAL A 402 0.49 -29.17 -28.31
CA VAL A 402 1.41 -30.13 -28.94
C VAL A 402 2.85 -29.63 -28.86
N TYR A 403 3.09 -28.35 -29.16
CA TYR A 403 4.41 -27.72 -29.02
C TYR A 403 4.90 -27.76 -27.57
N VAL A 404 4.04 -27.42 -26.61
CA VAL A 404 4.37 -27.47 -25.18
C VAL A 404 4.77 -28.89 -24.78
N ALA A 405 3.98 -29.90 -25.18
CA ALA A 405 4.24 -31.30 -24.88
C ALA A 405 5.58 -31.79 -25.46
N LEU A 406 5.83 -31.55 -26.75
CA LEU A 406 7.07 -31.93 -27.41
C LEU A 406 8.28 -31.21 -26.78
N SER A 407 8.17 -29.92 -26.50
CA SER A 407 9.25 -29.11 -25.91
C SER A 407 9.59 -29.45 -24.45
N ARG A 408 8.84 -30.36 -23.81
CA ARG A 408 9.18 -30.87 -22.47
C ARG A 408 10.31 -31.89 -22.52
N CYS A 409 10.52 -32.57 -23.65
CA CYS A 409 11.59 -33.57 -23.76
C CYS A 409 12.94 -32.91 -24.08
N ARG A 410 14.05 -33.49 -23.61
CA ARG A 410 15.41 -33.04 -23.97
C ARG A 410 15.82 -33.47 -25.38
N THR A 411 15.48 -34.69 -25.75
CA THR A 411 15.89 -35.33 -27.01
C THR A 411 14.68 -35.82 -27.79
N PHE A 412 14.83 -35.97 -29.11
CA PHE A 412 13.75 -36.48 -29.96
C PHE A 412 13.46 -37.97 -29.67
N GLU A 413 14.51 -38.75 -29.38
CA GLU A 413 14.42 -40.17 -29.05
C GLU A 413 13.76 -40.44 -27.70
N GLY A 414 13.72 -39.46 -26.80
CA GLY A 414 12.99 -39.55 -25.53
C GLY A 414 11.46 -39.50 -25.68
N ILE A 415 10.95 -39.15 -26.85
CA ILE A 415 9.51 -38.99 -27.09
C ILE A 415 8.90 -40.30 -27.58
N VAL A 416 7.74 -40.65 -27.04
CA VAL A 416 6.85 -41.67 -27.58
C VAL A 416 5.47 -41.06 -27.80
N LEU A 417 4.94 -41.19 -29.01
CA LEU A 417 3.57 -40.80 -29.32
C LEU A 417 2.65 -42.00 -29.12
N SER A 418 1.58 -41.85 -28.33
CA SER A 418 0.58 -42.92 -28.14
C SER A 418 -0.37 -43.03 -29.34
N THR A 419 -0.47 -41.98 -30.14
CA THR A 419 -1.31 -41.89 -31.33
C THR A 419 -0.52 -41.21 -32.45
N PRO A 420 -0.73 -41.58 -33.72
CA PRO A 420 -0.08 -40.90 -34.83
C PRO A 420 -0.65 -39.47 -34.97
N LEU A 421 0.23 -38.54 -35.31
CA LEU A 421 -0.11 -37.15 -35.64
C LEU A 421 -0.63 -37.06 -37.08
N ASN A 422 -1.67 -36.26 -37.26
CA ASN A 422 -2.11 -35.76 -38.56
C ASN A 422 -2.02 -34.23 -38.59
N THR A 423 -2.22 -33.62 -39.76
CA THR A 423 -2.22 -32.16 -39.94
C THR A 423 -3.25 -31.46 -39.06
N ASP A 424 -4.38 -32.11 -38.78
CA ASP A 424 -5.50 -31.51 -38.03
C ASP A 424 -5.25 -31.42 -36.51
N CYS A 425 -4.28 -32.18 -35.98
CA CYS A 425 -3.95 -32.20 -34.55
C CYS A 425 -3.23 -30.93 -34.07
N ILE A 426 -2.61 -30.17 -34.99
CA ILE A 426 -1.88 -28.96 -34.63
C ILE A 426 -2.74 -27.76 -35.03
N LYS A 427 -3.48 -27.24 -34.05
CA LYS A 427 -4.33 -26.07 -34.24
C LYS A 427 -3.49 -24.82 -34.47
N THR A 428 -3.98 -23.95 -35.34
CA THR A 428 -3.38 -22.66 -35.64
C THR A 428 -4.23 -21.51 -35.11
N ASP A 429 -3.60 -20.50 -34.50
CA ASP A 429 -4.23 -19.23 -34.16
C ASP A 429 -3.58 -18.11 -34.98
N ARG A 430 -4.30 -17.64 -36.00
CA ARG A 430 -3.85 -16.57 -36.91
C ARG A 430 -3.55 -15.27 -36.18
N THR A 431 -4.20 -15.02 -35.04
CA THR A 431 -3.94 -13.83 -34.22
C THR A 431 -2.53 -13.89 -33.64
N ILE A 432 -2.14 -15.05 -33.11
CA ILE A 432 -0.82 -15.27 -32.53
C ILE A 432 0.25 -15.22 -33.62
N GLU A 433 -0.02 -15.82 -34.79
CA GLU A 433 0.89 -15.78 -35.93
C GLU A 433 1.15 -14.34 -36.38
N GLY A 434 0.09 -13.57 -36.66
CA GLY A 434 0.20 -12.18 -37.09
C GLY A 434 0.92 -11.30 -36.06
N PHE A 435 0.65 -11.52 -34.77
CA PHE A 435 1.36 -10.84 -33.69
C PHE A 435 2.85 -11.20 -33.66
N SER A 436 3.18 -12.49 -33.76
CA SER A 436 4.57 -12.98 -33.71
C SER A 436 5.38 -12.52 -34.92
N GLU A 437 4.77 -12.48 -36.10
CA GLU A 437 5.39 -11.96 -37.32
C GLU A 437 5.66 -10.46 -37.19
N ASN A 438 4.69 -9.69 -36.73
CA ASN A 438 4.86 -8.25 -36.47
C ASN A 438 5.96 -8.00 -35.43
N ALA A 439 6.05 -8.80 -34.38
CA ALA A 439 7.11 -8.71 -33.37
C ALA A 439 8.51 -8.98 -33.95
N ARG A 440 8.65 -9.99 -34.82
CA ARG A 440 9.92 -10.32 -35.47
C ARG A 440 10.37 -9.26 -36.47
N ASN A 441 9.43 -8.68 -37.21
CA ASN A 441 9.72 -7.66 -38.21
C ASN A 441 10.03 -6.28 -37.59
N ASN A 442 9.68 -6.06 -36.31
CA ASN A 442 9.85 -4.79 -35.61
C ASN A 442 10.67 -4.95 -34.31
N GLN A 443 11.75 -5.74 -34.35
CA GLN A 443 12.66 -5.82 -33.21
C GLN A 443 13.35 -4.47 -32.96
N PRO A 444 13.51 -4.07 -31.68
CA PRO A 444 14.15 -2.81 -31.34
C PRO A 444 15.65 -2.88 -31.69
N THR A 445 16.16 -1.76 -32.18
CA THR A 445 17.58 -1.58 -32.49
C THR A 445 18.30 -0.89 -31.33
N VAL A 446 19.63 -0.88 -31.38
CA VAL A 446 20.46 -0.08 -30.45
C VAL A 446 20.15 1.41 -30.58
N ASN A 447 19.81 1.89 -31.79
CA ASN A 447 19.42 3.28 -32.00
C ASN A 447 18.09 3.60 -31.32
N ASP A 448 17.12 2.68 -31.34
CA ASP A 448 15.86 2.83 -30.60
C ASP A 448 16.12 2.95 -29.10
N LEU A 449 17.04 2.15 -28.56
CA LEU A 449 17.43 2.23 -27.15
C LEU A 449 18.02 3.60 -26.81
N VAL A 450 18.96 4.11 -27.62
CA VAL A 450 19.58 5.43 -27.40
C VAL A 450 18.51 6.51 -27.42
N LEU A 451 17.59 6.47 -28.39
CA LEU A 451 16.51 7.44 -28.51
C LEU A 451 15.53 7.39 -27.33
N GLN A 452 15.09 6.19 -26.92
CA GLN A 452 14.17 6.03 -25.78
C GLN A 452 14.83 6.41 -24.46
N ARG A 453 16.11 6.07 -24.28
CA ARG A 453 16.87 6.48 -23.09
C ARG A 453 17.00 8.00 -23.02
N LYS A 454 17.37 8.65 -24.13
CA LYS A 454 17.44 10.11 -24.24
C LYS A 454 16.10 10.75 -23.87
N LYS A 455 15.01 10.25 -24.47
CA LYS A 455 13.66 10.73 -24.21
C LYS A 455 13.26 10.56 -22.74
N TYR A 456 13.53 9.40 -22.15
CA TYR A 456 13.25 9.12 -20.75
C TYR A 456 14.03 10.05 -19.81
N GLU A 457 15.33 10.25 -20.05
CA GLU A 457 16.16 11.21 -19.31
C GLU A 457 15.56 12.62 -19.37
N GLN A 458 15.17 13.07 -20.55
CA GLN A 458 14.54 14.38 -20.76
C GLN A 458 13.20 14.49 -20.03
N GLU A 459 12.35 13.47 -20.10
CA GLU A 459 11.06 13.43 -19.39
C GLU A 459 11.24 13.46 -17.88
N LEU A 460 12.20 12.72 -17.31
CA LEU A 460 12.48 12.76 -15.87
C LEU A 460 12.93 14.14 -15.39
N VAL A 461 13.81 14.80 -16.15
CA VAL A 461 14.24 16.18 -15.83
C VAL A 461 13.09 17.16 -16.00
N PHE A 462 12.29 17.01 -17.07
CA PHE A 462 11.13 17.87 -17.30
C PHE A 462 10.08 17.73 -16.19
N ASP A 463 9.79 16.49 -15.77
CA ASP A 463 8.90 16.15 -14.66
C ASP A 463 9.45 16.65 -13.32
N LEU A 464 10.78 16.63 -13.11
CA LEU A 464 11.41 17.20 -11.91
C LEU A 464 11.09 18.69 -11.74
N PHE A 465 10.95 19.44 -12.82
CA PHE A 465 10.59 20.87 -12.77
C PHE A 465 9.12 21.14 -13.07
N ASP A 466 8.28 20.11 -13.21
CA ASP A 466 6.82 20.27 -13.32
C ASP A 466 6.16 20.37 -11.92
N PHE A 467 5.53 21.51 -11.65
CA PHE A 467 4.83 21.80 -10.40
C PHE A 467 3.31 21.84 -10.54
N THR A 468 2.75 21.51 -11.71
CA THR A 468 1.30 21.57 -11.97
C THR A 468 0.50 20.68 -11.02
N PHE A 469 1.01 19.48 -10.68
CA PHE A 469 0.35 18.60 -9.71
C PHE A 469 0.28 19.22 -8.30
N LEU A 470 1.40 19.78 -7.82
CA LEU A 470 1.44 20.48 -6.54
C LEU A 470 0.53 21.71 -6.53
N GLN A 471 0.47 22.44 -7.65
CA GLN A 471 -0.41 23.59 -7.81
C GLN A 471 -1.90 23.19 -7.72
N LYS A 472 -2.30 22.13 -8.44
CA LYS A 472 -3.67 21.60 -8.40
C LYS A 472 -4.06 21.16 -6.98
N ASN A 473 -3.17 20.43 -6.29
CA ASN A 473 -3.43 19.98 -4.92
C ASN A 473 -3.52 21.16 -3.94
N PHE A 474 -2.66 22.16 -4.10
CA PHE A 474 -2.75 23.40 -3.32
C PHE A 474 -4.10 24.09 -3.53
N TYR A 475 -4.54 24.29 -4.77
CA TYR A 475 -5.84 24.91 -5.06
C TYR A 475 -7.02 24.10 -4.55
N TYR A 476 -6.95 22.78 -4.59
CA TYR A 476 -7.97 21.92 -4.00
C TYR A 476 -8.07 22.15 -2.48
N VAL A 477 -6.93 22.14 -1.77
CA VAL A 477 -6.87 22.44 -0.33
C VAL A 477 -7.38 23.85 -0.05
N PHE A 478 -6.92 24.83 -0.83
CA PHE A 478 -7.23 26.23 -0.60
C PHE A 478 -8.69 26.56 -0.91
N LYS A 479 -9.30 25.90 -1.91
CA LYS A 479 -10.74 25.94 -2.16
C LYS A 479 -11.52 25.46 -0.93
N GLN A 480 -11.12 24.34 -0.31
CA GLN A 480 -11.74 23.85 0.92
C GLN A 480 -11.58 24.85 2.09
N ILE A 481 -10.44 25.53 2.18
CA ILE A 481 -10.21 26.59 3.17
C ILE A 481 -11.14 27.78 2.92
N ARG A 482 -11.27 28.23 1.67
CA ARG A 482 -12.14 29.36 1.29
C ARG A 482 -13.63 29.04 1.47
N GLU A 483 -14.09 27.85 1.09
CA GLU A 483 -15.49 27.42 1.26
C GLU A 483 -15.90 27.36 2.74
N ASN A 484 -14.95 27.05 3.64
CA ASN A 484 -15.19 26.91 5.08
C ASN A 484 -14.64 28.08 5.91
N HIS A 485 -14.39 29.24 5.28
CA HIS A 485 -13.72 30.40 5.89
C HIS A 485 -14.39 30.90 7.18
N THR A 486 -15.71 30.74 7.32
CA THR A 486 -16.47 31.16 8.52
C THR A 486 -16.15 30.34 9.77
N THR A 487 -15.60 29.15 9.60
CA THR A 487 -15.27 28.20 10.67
C THR A 487 -13.78 28.05 10.91
N LEU A 488 -12.95 28.81 10.17
CA LEU A 488 -11.49 28.75 10.21
C LEU A 488 -10.92 30.08 10.70
N HIS A 489 -9.74 30.01 11.31
CA HIS A 489 -9.06 31.21 11.79
C HIS A 489 -8.56 32.08 10.62
N ILE A 490 -8.80 33.40 10.67
CA ILE A 490 -8.49 34.32 9.55
C ILE A 490 -6.99 34.33 9.19
N SER A 491 -6.09 34.29 10.18
CA SER A 491 -4.64 34.24 9.93
C SER A 491 -4.20 32.97 9.20
N PHE A 492 -4.95 31.87 9.34
CA PHE A 492 -4.69 30.64 8.59
C PHE A 492 -5.03 30.87 7.11
N ILE A 493 -6.15 31.53 6.83
CA ILE A 493 -6.57 31.87 5.46
C ILE A 493 -5.56 32.84 4.82
N ASP A 494 -5.09 33.85 5.56
CA ASP A 494 -4.11 34.84 5.07
C ASP A 494 -2.75 34.22 4.74
N VAL A 495 -2.30 33.24 5.53
CA VAL A 495 -1.09 32.48 5.22
C VAL A 495 -1.24 31.78 3.87
N PHE A 496 -2.35 31.07 3.63
CA PHE A 496 -2.57 30.37 2.37
C PHE A 496 -2.81 31.33 1.19
N ALA A 497 -3.42 32.50 1.41
CA ALA A 497 -3.52 33.54 0.38
C ALA A 497 -2.13 34.08 -0.03
N ARG A 498 -1.23 34.32 0.93
CA ARG A 498 0.16 34.70 0.63
C ARG A 498 0.93 33.58 -0.07
N MET A 499 0.72 32.33 0.36
CA MET A 499 1.30 31.16 -0.30
C MET A 499 0.83 31.05 -1.76
N GLU A 500 -0.44 31.32 -2.07
CA GLU A 500 -0.97 31.30 -3.45
C GLU A 500 -0.18 32.27 -4.34
N GLY A 501 0.02 33.51 -3.87
CA GLY A 501 0.79 34.52 -4.60
C GLY A 501 2.25 34.12 -4.82
N ALA A 502 2.93 33.65 -3.77
CA ALA A 502 4.33 33.23 -3.84
C ALA A 502 4.50 31.95 -4.68
N LEU A 503 3.62 30.95 -4.54
CA LEU A 503 3.62 29.72 -5.32
C LEU A 503 3.52 30.03 -6.82
N ASN A 504 2.56 30.86 -7.22
CA ASN A 504 2.39 31.20 -8.64
C ASN A 504 3.59 31.99 -9.18
N LYS A 505 4.01 33.05 -8.50
CA LYS A 505 5.04 33.96 -9.00
C LYS A 505 6.45 33.37 -8.95
N GLU A 506 6.81 32.68 -7.88
CA GLU A 506 8.19 32.23 -7.63
C GLU A 506 8.44 30.78 -8.01
N ILE A 507 7.39 29.93 -8.05
CA ILE A 507 7.54 28.52 -8.43
C ILE A 507 6.94 28.27 -9.82
N ILE A 508 5.65 28.55 -10.03
CA ILE A 508 4.96 28.16 -11.27
C ILE A 508 5.45 28.96 -12.48
N ASP A 509 5.49 30.29 -12.40
CA ASP A 509 5.91 31.13 -13.51
C ASP A 509 7.40 30.93 -13.86
N VAL A 510 8.24 30.79 -12.84
CA VAL A 510 9.68 30.54 -13.01
C VAL A 510 9.91 29.15 -13.61
N SER A 511 9.18 28.14 -13.14
CA SER A 511 9.21 26.78 -13.72
C SER A 511 8.75 26.78 -15.17
N ALA A 512 7.67 27.46 -15.50
CA ALA A 512 7.16 27.52 -16.87
C ALA A 512 8.21 28.10 -17.83
N LYS A 513 8.86 29.21 -17.45
CA LYS A 513 9.98 29.80 -18.22
C LYS A 513 11.16 28.84 -18.32
N PHE A 514 11.55 28.20 -17.21
CA PHE A 514 12.66 27.27 -17.19
C PHE A 514 12.40 26.02 -18.04
N ARG A 515 11.18 25.48 -18.02
CA ARG A 515 10.75 24.34 -18.85
C ARG A 515 10.77 24.67 -20.34
N MET A 516 10.45 25.90 -20.73
CA MET A 516 10.60 26.35 -22.11
C MET A 516 12.08 26.34 -22.53
N GLN A 517 12.97 26.83 -21.68
CA GLN A 517 14.41 26.76 -21.93
C GLN A 517 14.94 25.32 -21.95
N LEU A 518 14.44 24.44 -21.08
CA LEU A 518 14.82 23.02 -21.10
C LEU A 518 14.46 22.38 -22.44
N ARG A 519 13.30 22.71 -23.03
CA ARG A 519 12.93 22.21 -24.36
C ARG A 519 13.93 22.62 -25.44
N GLU A 520 14.44 23.86 -25.40
CA GLU A 520 15.47 24.32 -26.32
C GLU A 520 16.80 23.57 -26.11
N ILE A 521 17.24 23.41 -24.86
CA ILE A 521 18.47 22.68 -24.54
C ILE A 521 18.36 21.20 -24.95
N PHE A 522 17.18 20.58 -24.78
CA PHE A 522 16.93 19.19 -25.19
C PHE A 522 16.98 18.97 -26.70
N MET A 523 16.80 20.02 -27.52
CA MET A 523 16.98 19.94 -28.97
C MET A 523 18.46 19.82 -29.37
N SER A 524 19.38 20.41 -28.59
CA SER A 524 20.83 20.36 -28.84
C SER A 524 21.57 19.29 -28.02
N SER A 525 20.94 18.75 -26.96
CA SER A 525 21.51 17.77 -26.04
C SER A 525 21.32 16.34 -26.52
N ASP A 526 22.34 15.49 -26.41
CA ASP A 526 22.21 14.04 -26.64
C ASP A 526 21.92 13.21 -25.38
N SER A 527 22.40 13.64 -24.20
CA SER A 527 22.09 12.98 -22.93
C SER A 527 22.16 13.98 -21.77
N PRO A 528 21.04 14.19 -21.06
CA PRO A 528 21.01 15.00 -19.84
C PRO A 528 22.03 14.61 -18.77
N GLU A 529 22.41 13.34 -18.68
CA GLU A 529 23.39 12.87 -17.70
C GLU A 529 24.83 13.28 -18.04
N LYS A 530 25.15 13.46 -19.33
CA LYS A 530 26.53 13.64 -19.81
C LYS A 530 26.88 15.06 -20.25
N GLU A 531 25.89 15.92 -20.46
CA GLU A 531 26.12 17.28 -20.94
C GLU A 531 26.31 18.28 -19.78
N ASP A 532 27.52 18.84 -19.69
CA ASP A 532 27.90 19.76 -18.61
C ASP A 532 27.00 21.01 -18.52
N HIS A 533 26.63 21.60 -19.66
CA HIS A 533 25.80 22.81 -19.68
C HIS A 533 24.41 22.53 -19.08
N LEU A 534 23.77 21.42 -19.46
CA LEU A 534 22.48 21.02 -18.92
C LEU A 534 22.59 20.63 -17.44
N GLN A 535 23.63 19.91 -17.04
CA GLN A 535 23.90 19.58 -15.64
C GLN A 535 24.00 20.83 -14.76
N GLU A 536 24.78 21.84 -15.19
CA GLU A 536 24.91 23.10 -14.46
C GLU A 536 23.60 23.88 -14.35
N ARG A 537 22.78 23.88 -15.42
CA ARG A 537 21.43 24.48 -15.38
C ARG A 537 20.52 23.74 -14.40
N VAL A 538 20.53 22.41 -14.42
CA VAL A 538 19.74 21.58 -13.50
C VAL A 538 20.16 21.79 -12.05
N LYS A 539 21.46 21.83 -11.73
CA LYS A 539 21.97 22.10 -10.37
C LYS A 539 21.47 23.43 -9.83
N LYS A 540 21.59 24.51 -10.62
CA LYS A 540 21.15 25.86 -10.25
C LYS A 540 19.64 25.93 -10.04
N ALA A 541 18.86 25.35 -10.95
CA ALA A 541 17.41 25.28 -10.83
C ALA A 541 16.98 24.43 -9.62
N ALA A 542 17.61 23.28 -9.41
CA ALA A 542 17.34 22.40 -8.28
C ALA A 542 17.59 23.12 -6.95
N ALA A 543 18.70 23.84 -6.81
CA ALA A 543 18.99 24.65 -5.62
C ALA A 543 17.95 25.76 -5.40
N TYR A 544 17.54 26.45 -6.46
CA TYR A 544 16.49 27.48 -6.39
C TYR A 544 15.15 26.91 -5.95
N PHE A 545 14.64 25.87 -6.62
CA PHE A 545 13.32 25.32 -6.32
C PHE A 545 13.28 24.54 -5.00
N GLU A 546 14.38 23.92 -4.58
CA GLU A 546 14.49 23.28 -3.25
C GLU A 546 14.24 24.30 -2.13
N ASP A 547 14.94 25.44 -2.18
CA ASP A 547 14.75 26.55 -1.25
C ASP A 547 13.31 27.10 -1.30
N LYS A 548 12.76 27.28 -2.49
CA LYS A 548 11.38 27.79 -2.65
C LYS A 548 10.32 26.82 -2.15
N ILE A 549 10.44 25.52 -2.39
CA ILE A 549 9.51 24.53 -1.82
C ILE A 549 9.60 24.54 -0.30
N LYS A 550 10.81 24.62 0.25
CA LYS A 550 11.02 24.66 1.70
C LYS A 550 10.35 25.89 2.33
N THR A 551 10.60 27.08 1.78
CA THR A 551 10.17 28.36 2.36
C THR A 551 8.71 28.71 2.05
N ILE A 552 8.19 28.38 0.87
CA ILE A 552 6.82 28.74 0.45
C ILE A 552 5.81 27.65 0.80
N ILE A 553 6.21 26.38 0.80
CA ILE A 553 5.28 25.25 1.00
C ILE A 553 5.51 24.56 2.33
N LEU A 554 6.67 23.93 2.53
CA LEU A 554 6.89 23.05 3.68
C LEU A 554 6.85 23.81 5.00
N GLN A 555 7.58 24.92 5.12
CA GLN A 555 7.65 25.68 6.36
C GLN A 555 6.29 26.30 6.75
N PRO A 556 5.55 27.01 5.86
CA PRO A 556 4.24 27.56 6.22
C PRO A 556 3.21 26.48 6.58
N VAL A 557 3.18 25.35 5.87
CA VAL A 557 2.26 24.25 6.19
C VAL A 557 2.64 23.57 7.51
N PHE A 558 3.94 23.45 7.81
CA PHE A 558 4.40 22.87 9.07
C PHE A 558 4.16 23.78 10.29
N GLU A 559 4.35 25.08 10.13
CA GLU A 559 4.24 26.05 11.21
C GLU A 559 2.79 26.38 11.58
N ASN A 560 1.84 26.28 10.64
CA ASN A 560 0.46 26.70 10.85
C ASN A 560 -0.50 25.52 11.03
N GLU A 561 -1.11 25.40 12.21
CA GLU A 561 -2.07 24.34 12.49
C GLU A 561 -3.50 24.70 12.03
N VAL A 562 -4.26 23.67 11.63
CA VAL A 562 -5.66 23.81 11.25
C VAL A 562 -6.52 23.95 12.52
N GLU A 563 -6.90 25.18 12.85
CA GLU A 563 -7.86 25.47 13.91
C GLU A 563 -9.27 25.67 13.31
N SER A 564 -10.24 24.89 13.76
CA SER A 564 -11.66 25.03 13.39
C SER A 564 -12.59 24.57 14.50
N ASP A 565 -13.70 25.29 14.67
CA ASP A 565 -14.81 24.91 15.55
C ASP A 565 -15.58 23.67 15.03
N ASN A 566 -15.38 23.28 13.76
CA ASN A 566 -15.98 22.08 13.17
C ASN A 566 -14.96 20.94 13.06
N LYS A 567 -15.14 19.91 13.88
CA LYS A 567 -14.25 18.73 13.93
C LYS A 567 -14.13 17.99 12.59
N ALA A 568 -15.21 17.88 11.82
CA ALA A 568 -15.20 17.19 10.53
C ALA A 568 -14.38 17.97 9.50
N ILE A 569 -14.58 19.28 9.41
CA ILE A 569 -13.81 20.19 8.53
C ILE A 569 -12.33 20.17 8.92
N ARG A 570 -12.03 20.29 10.22
CA ARG A 570 -10.66 20.21 10.75
C ARG A 570 -9.95 18.93 10.32
N THR A 571 -10.62 17.79 10.49
CA THR A 571 -10.06 16.47 10.14
C THR A 571 -9.83 16.33 8.64
N GLN A 572 -10.78 16.80 7.82
CA GLN A 572 -10.70 16.72 6.37
C GLN A 572 -9.60 17.63 5.80
N ILE A 573 -9.52 18.89 6.24
CA ILE A 573 -8.48 19.83 5.81
C ILE A 573 -7.11 19.35 6.28
N LYS A 574 -6.99 18.89 7.54
CA LYS A 574 -5.73 18.30 8.05
C LYS A 574 -5.26 17.14 7.20
N LYS A 575 -6.13 16.19 6.88
CA LYS A 575 -5.80 15.04 6.02
C LYS A 575 -5.33 15.47 4.62
N ASN A 576 -6.00 16.45 4.02
CA ASN A 576 -5.62 16.96 2.70
C ASN A 576 -4.27 17.71 2.75
N LEU A 577 -4.00 18.47 3.81
CA LEU A 577 -2.73 19.14 4.03
C LEU A 577 -1.59 18.16 4.29
N GLU A 578 -1.83 17.09 5.04
CA GLU A 578 -0.86 16.01 5.24
C GLU A 578 -0.45 15.39 3.90
N GLN A 579 -1.42 15.13 3.00
CA GLN A 579 -1.12 14.63 1.66
C GLN A 579 -0.36 15.67 0.82
N TYR A 580 -0.76 16.94 0.84
CA TYR A 580 -0.07 18.01 0.11
C TYR A 580 1.38 18.21 0.60
N TYR A 581 1.58 18.21 1.92
CA TYR A 581 2.90 18.29 2.54
C TYR A 581 3.78 17.11 2.15
N PHE A 582 3.22 15.90 2.14
CA PHE A 582 3.91 14.70 1.70
C PHE A 582 4.35 14.81 0.23
N ASP A 583 3.44 15.20 -0.68
CA ASP A 583 3.74 15.36 -2.10
C ASP A 583 4.86 16.41 -2.31
N ALA A 584 4.80 17.52 -1.57
CA ALA A 584 5.82 18.56 -1.60
C ALA A 584 7.16 18.06 -1.04
N THR A 585 7.15 17.21 -0.01
CA THR A 585 8.36 16.63 0.58
C THR A 585 9.04 15.68 -0.40
N VAL A 586 8.28 14.85 -1.12
CA VAL A 586 8.84 13.99 -2.18
C VAL A 586 9.53 14.85 -3.24
N LYS A 587 8.87 15.91 -3.69
CA LYS A 587 9.44 16.85 -4.68
C LYS A 587 10.70 17.54 -4.17
N TYR A 588 10.69 17.98 -2.91
CA TYR A 588 11.82 18.59 -2.22
C TYR A 588 13.05 17.67 -2.21
N ARG A 589 12.89 16.41 -1.79
CA ARG A 589 14.00 15.43 -1.76
C ARG A 589 14.58 15.14 -3.13
N CYS A 590 13.71 15.05 -4.14
CA CYS A 590 14.14 14.89 -5.54
C CYS A 590 14.97 16.08 -6.04
N LEU A 591 14.63 17.31 -5.64
CA LEU A 591 15.41 18.49 -6.00
C LEU A 591 16.73 18.55 -5.21
N GLU A 592 16.69 18.22 -3.92
CA GLU A 592 17.85 18.19 -3.04
C GLU A 592 18.96 17.30 -3.61
N VAL A 593 18.64 16.09 -4.04
CA VAL A 593 19.63 15.17 -4.61
C VAL A 593 20.18 15.63 -5.95
N CYS A 594 19.41 16.42 -6.71
CA CYS A 594 19.84 16.97 -7.99
C CYS A 594 20.72 18.24 -7.86
N LYS A 595 20.99 18.73 -6.65
CA LYS A 595 21.93 19.85 -6.41
C LYS A 595 23.37 19.49 -6.78
N SER A 596 23.73 18.21 -6.69
CA SER A 596 25.02 17.68 -7.15
C SER A 596 25.02 17.29 -8.64
N GLY A 597 23.89 17.40 -9.33
CA GLY A 597 23.70 16.97 -10.71
C GLY A 597 22.60 15.91 -10.84
N PHE A 598 22.09 15.73 -12.05
CA PHE A 598 21.08 14.73 -12.36
C PHE A 598 21.74 13.41 -12.75
N ILE A 599 21.54 12.38 -11.94
CA ILE A 599 21.94 10.99 -12.21
C ILE A 599 20.69 10.13 -12.06
N ILE A 600 20.30 9.40 -13.11
CA ILE A 600 19.01 8.68 -13.17
C ILE A 600 18.86 7.73 -11.98
N LYS A 601 19.87 6.88 -11.74
CA LYS A 601 19.82 5.88 -10.66
C LYS A 601 19.62 6.52 -9.29
N LEU A 602 20.33 7.61 -9.02
CA LEU A 602 20.25 8.33 -7.75
C LEU A 602 18.90 9.04 -7.59
N TYR A 603 18.39 9.66 -8.66
CA TYR A 603 17.09 10.31 -8.70
C TYR A 603 15.94 9.33 -8.44
N LEU A 604 15.88 8.21 -9.18
CA LEU A 604 14.83 7.20 -9.04
C LEU A 604 14.84 6.59 -7.63
N ASN A 605 16.02 6.23 -7.11
CA ASN A 605 16.17 5.70 -5.75
C ASN A 605 15.68 6.69 -4.69
N THR A 606 16.02 7.98 -4.83
CA THR A 606 15.60 9.03 -3.89
C THR A 606 14.10 9.26 -3.94
N ARG A 607 13.52 9.37 -5.14
CA ARG A 607 12.08 9.51 -5.35
C ARG A 607 11.32 8.38 -4.67
N ALA A 608 11.76 7.15 -4.89
CA ALA A 608 11.13 5.97 -4.33
C ALA A 608 11.22 5.95 -2.79
N LYS A 609 12.40 6.24 -2.21
CA LYS A 609 12.59 6.34 -0.75
C LYS A 609 11.67 7.40 -0.13
N ALA A 610 11.60 8.58 -0.73
CA ALA A 610 10.76 9.67 -0.23
C ALA A 610 9.27 9.30 -0.18
N PHE A 611 8.73 8.55 -1.16
CA PHE A 611 7.34 8.07 -1.11
C PHE A 611 7.05 7.12 0.07
N ILE A 612 8.06 6.40 0.56
CA ILE A 612 7.93 5.43 1.63
C ILE A 612 8.23 6.02 3.01
N GLU A 613 9.09 7.01 3.12
CA GLU A 613 9.53 7.48 4.44
C GLU A 613 8.41 8.09 5.29
N ASN A 614 7.26 8.48 4.70
CA ASN A 614 6.15 9.15 5.42
C ASN A 614 6.65 10.11 6.50
N ILE A 615 7.60 10.97 6.13
CA ILE A 615 8.01 12.03 7.04
C ILE A 615 6.84 13.01 7.04
N ASN A 616 5.82 12.71 7.83
CA ASN A 616 4.69 13.57 8.10
C ASN A 616 4.85 14.11 9.52
N PRO A 617 5.70 15.13 9.72
CA PRO A 617 5.93 15.72 11.02
C PRO A 617 4.68 16.46 11.55
N LEU A 618 3.63 16.63 10.73
CA LEU A 618 2.32 17.09 11.17
C LEU A 618 1.57 16.04 12.01
N ALA A 619 1.92 14.76 11.89
CA ALA A 619 1.33 13.69 12.70
C ALA A 619 1.94 13.62 14.11
N SER A 620 3.21 14.00 14.28
CA SER A 620 3.93 13.97 15.57
C SER A 620 3.66 15.20 16.46
N LYS A 621 3.34 16.38 15.88
CA LYS A 621 2.90 17.57 16.64
C LYS A 621 1.68 17.31 17.55
N ALA A 622 0.83 16.35 17.19
CA ALA A 622 -0.35 15.98 17.98
C ALA A 622 -0.04 15.34 19.35
N LYS A 623 1.23 14.98 19.64
CA LYS A 623 1.66 14.37 20.91
C LYS A 623 2.60 15.25 21.76
N ALA A 624 2.99 16.43 21.30
CA ALA A 624 3.85 17.32 22.08
C ALA A 624 3.03 18.08 23.14
N PRO A 625 3.53 18.23 24.38
CA PRO A 625 2.89 19.10 25.38
C PRO A 625 2.86 20.53 24.85
N LYS A 626 1.71 21.21 24.96
CA LYS A 626 1.55 22.61 24.56
C LYS A 626 2.53 23.48 25.36
N SER A 627 3.70 23.79 24.79
CA SER A 627 4.55 24.85 25.30
C SER A 627 3.88 26.18 24.94
N TYR A 628 3.39 26.88 25.96
CA TYR A 628 2.94 28.25 25.83
C TYR A 628 4.09 29.14 25.34
N ALA A 629 3.71 30.12 24.52
CA ALA A 629 4.49 31.23 23.98
C ALA A 629 5.36 30.96 22.73
N SER A 630 4.95 31.57 21.61
CA SER A 630 5.86 32.06 20.58
C SER A 630 5.25 33.29 19.88
N GLU A 631 5.75 34.47 20.23
CA GLU A 631 6.06 35.70 19.44
C GLU A 631 5.29 36.10 18.16
N ARG A 632 4.16 35.49 17.79
CA ARG A 632 3.43 35.78 16.54
C ARG A 632 1.98 36.24 16.77
N GLU A 633 1.74 36.96 17.87
CA GLU A 633 0.50 37.72 18.13
C GLU A 633 0.52 39.14 17.55
N VAL A 634 1.43 39.44 16.61
CA VAL A 634 1.69 40.81 16.13
C VAL A 634 0.54 41.45 15.33
N ASN A 635 -0.54 40.71 15.01
CA ASN A 635 -1.70 41.27 14.30
C ASN A 635 -3.06 40.87 14.89
N LYS A 636 -3.11 40.49 16.17
CA LYS A 636 -4.39 40.32 16.89
C LYS A 636 -4.46 41.34 18.02
N PRO A 637 -5.65 41.91 18.34
CA PRO A 637 -5.81 42.65 19.59
C PRO A 637 -5.40 41.70 20.73
N ALA A 638 -4.53 42.14 21.64
CA ALA A 638 -4.07 41.34 22.79
C ALA A 638 -5.23 40.72 23.60
N ALA A 639 -6.43 41.30 23.52
CA ALA A 639 -7.66 40.77 24.09
C ALA A 639 -8.10 39.41 23.51
N TYR A 640 -7.81 39.10 22.23
CA TYR A 640 -8.32 37.89 21.58
C TYR A 640 -7.69 36.60 22.14
N SER A 641 -6.38 36.61 22.41
CA SER A 641 -5.68 35.43 22.93
C SER A 641 -6.18 35.05 24.33
N VAL A 642 -6.43 36.06 25.17
CA VAL A 642 -7.00 35.87 26.52
C VAL A 642 -8.45 35.38 26.45
N LEU A 643 -9.29 35.98 25.59
CA LEU A 643 -10.67 35.55 25.40
C LEU A 643 -10.77 34.11 24.83
N LYS A 644 -9.84 33.71 23.97
CA LYS A 644 -9.75 32.34 23.44
C LYS A 644 -9.37 31.35 24.54
N ALA A 645 -8.33 31.66 25.32
CA ALA A 645 -7.92 30.82 26.44
C ALA A 645 -9.06 30.61 27.44
N TRP A 646 -9.78 31.70 27.80
CA TRP A 646 -10.95 31.62 28.66
C TRP A 646 -12.06 30.72 28.08
N ARG A 647 -12.36 30.82 26.77
CA ARG A 647 -13.39 29.98 26.14
C ARG A 647 -12.99 28.51 26.16
N ASP A 648 -11.75 28.22 25.81
CA ASP A 648 -11.25 26.85 25.74
C ASP A 648 -11.27 26.21 27.15
N ASP A 649 -10.84 26.93 28.19
CA ASP A 649 -10.95 26.48 29.59
C ASP A 649 -12.39 26.24 30.03
N LYS A 650 -13.33 27.14 29.70
CA LYS A 650 -14.76 26.97 30.03
C LYS A 650 -15.38 25.78 29.31
N ALA A 651 -14.99 25.54 28.06
CA ALA A 651 -15.47 24.42 27.26
C ALA A 651 -14.98 23.09 27.83
N ASP A 652 -13.71 23.03 28.24
CA ASP A 652 -13.10 21.86 28.88
C ASP A 652 -13.73 21.56 30.26
N ILE A 653 -13.97 22.59 31.07
CA ILE A 653 -14.63 22.44 32.39
C ILE A 653 -16.08 21.93 32.24
N ALA A 654 -16.79 22.38 31.22
CA ALA A 654 -18.17 22.00 30.98
C ALA A 654 -18.33 20.72 30.13
N ASP A 655 -17.24 20.14 29.62
CA ASP A 655 -17.22 19.02 28.67
C ASP A 655 -18.16 19.24 27.46
N VAL A 656 -18.13 20.45 26.89
CA VAL A 656 -18.94 20.83 25.73
C VAL A 656 -18.10 21.36 24.58
N PRO A 657 -18.54 21.24 23.31
CA PRO A 657 -17.86 21.85 22.18
C PRO A 657 -17.67 23.37 22.36
N HIS A 658 -16.52 23.92 21.93
CA HIS A 658 -16.14 25.31 22.22
C HIS A 658 -17.18 26.34 21.73
N TYR A 659 -17.86 26.06 20.62
CA TYR A 659 -18.90 26.94 20.07
C TYR A 659 -20.16 27.06 20.96
N ASN A 660 -20.39 26.08 21.87
CA ASN A 660 -21.48 26.15 22.85
C ASN A 660 -21.23 27.25 23.89
N ILE A 661 -19.97 27.48 24.27
CA ILE A 661 -19.57 28.62 25.08
C ILE A 661 -19.71 29.89 24.24
N LEU A 662 -18.78 30.09 23.29
CA LEU A 662 -18.82 31.19 22.32
C LEU A 662 -18.30 30.72 20.96
N SER A 663 -18.99 31.10 19.89
CA SER A 663 -18.47 30.85 18.55
C SER A 663 -17.24 31.73 18.30
N GLN A 664 -16.32 31.26 17.46
CA GLN A 664 -15.12 32.04 17.11
C GLN A 664 -15.45 33.42 16.52
N LYS A 665 -16.55 33.54 15.78
CA LYS A 665 -17.06 34.82 15.25
C LYS A 665 -17.39 35.82 16.36
N VAL A 666 -18.02 35.35 17.43
CA VAL A 666 -18.38 36.18 18.58
C VAL A 666 -17.13 36.57 19.38
N LEU A 667 -16.17 35.67 19.56
CA LEU A 667 -14.88 35.99 20.19
C LEU A 667 -14.08 37.07 19.44
N LEU A 668 -14.03 36.97 18.10
CA LEU A 668 -13.38 37.98 17.27
C LEU A 668 -14.08 39.34 17.41
N GLN A 669 -15.42 39.35 17.39
CA GLN A 669 -16.19 40.59 17.55
C GLN A 669 -15.99 41.21 18.94
N LEU A 670 -15.94 40.40 20.00
CA LEU A 670 -15.62 40.86 21.36
C LEU A 670 -14.23 41.50 21.47
N ALA A 671 -13.23 40.91 20.82
CA ALA A 671 -11.87 41.45 20.82
C ALA A 671 -11.72 42.75 20.01
N VAL A 672 -12.63 43.01 19.05
CA VAL A 672 -12.64 44.23 18.22
C VAL A 672 -13.44 45.34 18.88
N ASP A 673 -14.67 45.03 19.29
CA ASP A 673 -15.65 46.01 19.80
C ASP A 673 -15.42 46.35 21.27
N LEU A 674 -14.72 45.48 22.02
CA LEU A 674 -14.40 45.63 23.44
C LEU A 674 -15.59 46.11 24.29
N PRO A 675 -16.72 45.38 24.30
CA PRO A 675 -17.92 45.79 25.04
C PRO A 675 -17.73 45.70 26.56
N VAL A 676 -18.30 46.66 27.27
CA VAL A 676 -18.23 46.77 28.74
C VAL A 676 -19.58 47.07 29.39
N SER A 677 -20.66 47.14 28.60
CA SER A 677 -22.04 47.28 29.08
C SER A 677 -22.96 46.21 28.49
N LYS A 678 -24.05 45.90 29.20
CA LYS A 678 -25.07 44.92 28.76
C LYS A 678 -25.58 45.18 27.36
N ASN A 679 -25.82 46.45 27.02
CA ASN A 679 -26.34 46.84 25.70
C ASN A 679 -25.29 46.61 24.59
N GLU A 680 -24.01 46.87 24.87
CA GLU A 680 -22.93 46.62 23.92
C GLU A 680 -22.71 45.12 23.66
N PHE A 681 -22.78 44.28 24.71
CA PHE A 681 -22.73 42.82 24.53
C PHE A 681 -23.91 42.29 23.70
N LEU A 682 -25.12 42.79 23.95
CA LEU A 682 -26.32 42.37 23.21
C LEU A 682 -26.35 42.86 21.76
N ALA A 683 -25.57 43.89 21.42
CA ALA A 683 -25.41 44.36 20.05
C ALA A 683 -24.58 43.39 19.19
N ILE A 684 -23.80 42.49 19.80
CA ILE A 684 -22.99 41.51 19.09
C ILE A 684 -23.87 40.35 18.60
N LYS A 685 -23.97 40.23 17.27
CA LYS A 685 -24.78 39.19 16.60
C LYS A 685 -24.30 37.78 16.99
N GLY A 686 -25.12 37.07 17.76
CA GLY A 686 -24.80 35.73 18.29
C GLY A 686 -24.50 35.70 19.80
N PHE A 687 -24.52 36.86 20.46
CA PHE A 687 -24.37 37.01 21.91
C PHE A 687 -25.70 37.48 22.54
N GLY A 688 -26.59 36.53 22.84
CA GLY A 688 -27.93 36.81 23.35
C GLY A 688 -28.02 36.96 24.89
N LYS A 689 -29.20 37.31 25.40
CA LYS A 689 -29.49 37.53 26.84
C LYS A 689 -29.02 36.37 27.73
N HIS A 690 -29.21 35.12 27.31
CA HIS A 690 -28.74 33.96 28.06
C HIS A 690 -27.21 33.86 28.17
N LYS A 691 -26.48 34.22 27.11
CA LYS A 691 -25.01 34.22 27.14
C LYS A 691 -24.46 35.38 27.97
N TYR A 692 -25.14 36.53 27.95
CA TYR A 692 -24.80 37.63 28.84
C TYR A 692 -25.03 37.26 30.30
N ALA A 693 -26.15 36.61 30.64
CA ALA A 693 -26.40 36.13 31.99
C ALA A 693 -25.36 35.08 32.44
N ALA A 694 -24.90 34.22 31.53
CA ALA A 694 -23.95 33.16 31.86
C ALA A 694 -22.49 33.63 31.95
N PHE A 695 -22.08 34.59 31.11
CA PHE A 695 -20.66 34.91 30.89
C PHE A 695 -20.34 36.42 30.83
N GLY A 696 -21.35 37.29 30.87
CA GLY A 696 -21.20 38.73 30.63
C GLY A 696 -20.25 39.43 31.60
N ASP A 697 -20.33 39.10 32.89
CA ASP A 697 -19.49 39.71 33.93
C ASP A 697 -18.03 39.29 33.79
N GLU A 698 -17.77 37.99 33.63
CA GLU A 698 -16.41 37.44 33.44
C GLU A 698 -15.75 38.00 32.17
N LEU A 699 -16.51 38.11 31.07
CA LEU A 699 -16.00 38.67 29.82
C LEU A 699 -15.75 40.18 29.94
N THR A 700 -16.58 40.91 30.70
CA THR A 700 -16.37 42.34 30.97
C THR A 700 -15.07 42.56 31.72
N GLU A 701 -14.76 41.73 32.71
CA GLU A 701 -13.49 41.81 33.46
C GLU A 701 -12.27 41.55 32.56
N ILE A 702 -12.38 40.59 31.63
CA ILE A 702 -11.30 40.30 30.67
C ILE A 702 -11.11 41.46 29.68
N ILE A 703 -12.19 42.11 29.25
CA ILE A 703 -12.18 43.12 28.18
C ILE A 703 -11.84 44.53 28.71
N LEU A 704 -12.21 44.84 29.94
CA LEU A 704 -12.09 46.18 30.53
C LEU A 704 -10.65 46.75 30.51
N PRO A 705 -9.58 45.99 30.84
CA PRO A 705 -8.21 46.50 30.75
C PRO A 705 -7.85 46.95 29.34
N TYR A 706 -8.22 46.18 28.32
CA TYR A 706 -7.97 46.50 26.91
C TYR A 706 -8.80 47.69 26.42
N ARG A 707 -10.01 47.87 26.96
CA ARG A 707 -10.87 49.03 26.66
C ARG A 707 -10.27 50.32 27.19
N ILE A 708 -9.72 50.28 28.40
CA ILE A 708 -9.06 51.43 29.05
C ILE A 708 -7.73 51.75 28.35
N GLU A 709 -6.95 50.73 27.99
CA GLU A 709 -5.70 50.90 27.24
C GLU A 709 -5.95 51.57 25.87
N LYS A 710 -7.00 51.15 25.15
CA LYS A 710 -7.37 51.71 23.84
C LYS A 710 -8.02 53.09 23.93
N ASN A 711 -8.59 53.46 25.08
CA ASN A 711 -9.19 54.78 25.31
C ASN A 711 -8.95 55.24 26.78
N PRO A 712 -7.81 55.90 27.06
CA PRO A 712 -7.37 56.27 28.41
C PRO A 712 -8.31 57.24 29.16
N GLY A 713 -9.24 57.88 28.47
CA GLY A 713 -10.27 58.75 29.06
C GLY A 713 -11.57 58.03 29.42
N PHE A 714 -11.66 56.71 29.20
CA PHE A 714 -12.86 55.93 29.48
C PHE A 714 -13.10 55.79 30.99
N GLN A 715 -14.15 56.45 31.49
CA GLN A 715 -14.71 56.21 32.82
C GLN A 715 -16.00 55.41 32.69
N ARG A 716 -16.10 54.29 33.42
CA ARG A 716 -17.32 53.50 33.48
C ARG A 716 -18.42 54.33 34.16
N MET A 717 -19.36 54.87 33.38
CA MET A 717 -20.52 55.55 33.95
C MET A 717 -21.36 54.53 34.73
N ASN A 718 -21.58 54.78 36.01
CA ASN A 718 -22.59 54.07 36.79
C ASN A 718 -23.95 54.52 36.28
N VAL A 719 -24.61 53.69 35.47
CA VAL A 719 -26.00 53.93 35.06
C VAL A 719 -26.88 53.60 36.25
N ALA A 720 -27.58 54.61 36.76
CA ALA A 720 -28.53 54.52 37.84
C ALA A 720 -29.78 53.69 37.46
N GLU A 721 -30.39 53.12 38.50
CA GLU A 721 -31.60 52.31 38.54
C GLU A 721 -32.80 52.99 37.86
N ASN A 722 -33.38 52.34 36.85
CA ASN A 722 -34.83 52.27 36.55
C ASN A 722 -35.05 51.75 35.11
N ASP A 723 -35.34 50.45 35.00
CA ASP A 723 -36.34 49.92 34.06
C ASP A 723 -36.72 48.51 34.54
N ASP A 724 -37.91 48.44 35.11
CA ASP A 724 -38.52 47.29 35.78
C ASP A 724 -39.09 46.31 34.76
N TYR A 725 -38.68 45.04 34.85
CA TYR A 725 -39.55 43.88 34.61
C TYR A 725 -39.05 42.72 35.46
N ASP A 726 -39.64 42.68 36.64
CA ASP A 726 -39.74 41.62 37.63
C ASP A 726 -39.63 40.18 37.09
N LEU A 727 -38.70 39.41 37.66
CA LEU A 727 -38.90 38.03 38.12
C LEU A 727 -37.74 37.65 39.07
N LYS A 728 -38.10 37.66 40.36
CA LYS A 728 -37.34 37.32 41.58
C LYS A 728 -36.36 36.14 41.45
N VAL A 729 -35.18 36.27 42.06
CA VAL A 729 -34.68 35.48 43.22
C VAL A 729 -33.24 35.91 43.59
N GLU A 730 -33.11 36.35 44.84
CA GLU A 730 -31.97 36.46 45.77
C GLU A 730 -30.52 36.69 45.31
N GLU A 731 -29.90 37.69 45.95
CA GLU A 731 -28.52 38.18 45.80
C GLU A 731 -27.44 37.08 45.96
N LYS A 732 -26.45 37.07 45.06
CA LYS A 732 -25.12 36.50 45.34
C LYS A 732 -23.97 37.38 44.86
N SER A 733 -22.98 37.47 45.75
CA SER A 733 -21.80 38.31 45.79
C SER A 733 -20.80 38.15 44.62
N LYS A 734 -20.14 39.26 44.29
CA LYS A 734 -18.99 39.42 43.37
C LYS A 734 -17.93 38.29 43.48
N LYS A 735 -17.45 37.76 42.35
CA LYS A 735 -16.32 36.82 42.31
C LYS A 735 -14.97 37.54 42.16
N GLN A 736 -14.03 37.06 42.97
CA GLN A 736 -12.61 37.40 43.04
C GLN A 736 -11.77 36.42 42.16
N PRO A 737 -10.47 36.69 41.93
CA PRO A 737 -9.66 36.05 40.87
C PRO A 737 -9.50 34.52 40.98
N VAL A 738 -9.14 33.92 39.84
CA VAL A 738 -8.84 32.49 39.64
C VAL A 738 -7.86 31.96 40.69
N GLY A 739 -8.20 30.84 41.33
CA GLY A 739 -7.37 30.14 42.33
C GLY A 739 -7.64 30.54 43.80
N PHE A 740 -8.15 31.75 44.05
CA PHE A 740 -8.42 32.23 45.42
C PHE A 740 -9.52 31.42 46.12
N SER A 741 -10.51 30.95 45.35
CA SER A 741 -11.62 30.18 45.89
C SER A 741 -11.20 28.79 46.37
N GLN A 742 -10.26 28.12 45.70
CA GLN A 742 -9.79 26.80 46.15
C GLN A 742 -8.95 26.92 47.43
N LEU A 743 -8.03 27.89 47.49
CA LEU A 743 -7.18 28.13 48.67
C LEU A 743 -7.97 28.50 49.92
N LYS A 744 -9.02 29.33 49.77
CA LYS A 744 -9.89 29.69 50.90
C LYS A 744 -10.72 28.51 51.43
N SER A 745 -11.06 27.53 50.57
CA SER A 745 -11.65 26.27 51.02
C SER A 745 -10.66 25.43 51.83
N LEU A 746 -9.39 25.41 51.41
CA LEU A 746 -8.33 24.66 52.08
C LEU A 746 -7.97 25.27 53.45
N GLU A 747 -7.90 26.61 53.53
CA GLU A 747 -7.61 27.33 54.78
C GLU A 747 -8.66 27.04 55.86
N LEU A 748 -9.95 27.21 55.54
CA LEU A 748 -11.04 26.92 56.47
C LEU A 748 -11.11 25.43 56.87
N PHE A 749 -10.72 24.52 55.97
CA PHE A 749 -10.65 23.09 56.28
C PHE A 749 -9.48 22.77 57.22
N ASN A 750 -8.32 23.43 57.05
CA ASN A 750 -7.17 23.29 57.94
C ASN A 750 -7.40 23.93 59.32
N GLU A 751 -8.30 24.90 59.43
CA GLU A 751 -8.79 25.45 60.71
C GLU A 751 -9.72 24.48 61.47
N GLY A 752 -10.03 23.32 60.90
CA GLY A 752 -10.82 22.25 61.55
C GLY A 752 -12.33 22.31 61.29
N LYS A 753 -12.81 23.17 60.37
CA LYS A 753 -14.23 23.23 59.99
C LYS A 753 -14.60 22.08 59.06
N SER A 754 -15.80 21.54 59.23
CA SER A 754 -16.35 20.49 58.36
C SER A 754 -16.80 21.03 57.00
N ILE A 755 -16.86 20.16 55.98
CA ILE A 755 -17.26 20.56 54.61
C ILE A 755 -18.63 21.26 54.57
N PRO A 756 -19.67 20.81 55.30
CA PRO A 756 -20.95 21.52 55.35
C PRO A 756 -20.86 22.91 55.99
N GLU A 757 -20.02 23.09 57.01
CA GLU A 757 -19.80 24.39 57.66
C GLU A 757 -19.09 25.35 56.71
N ILE A 758 -18.07 24.88 55.99
CA ILE A 758 -17.37 25.65 54.96
C ILE A 758 -18.33 26.03 53.83
N ALA A 759 -19.20 25.11 53.41
CA ALA A 759 -20.20 25.36 52.38
C ALA A 759 -21.21 26.45 52.80
N ALA A 760 -21.70 26.39 54.05
CA ALA A 760 -22.59 27.40 54.62
C ALA A 760 -21.90 28.77 54.75
N GLU A 761 -20.70 28.80 55.34
CA GLU A 761 -19.93 30.03 55.57
C GLU A 761 -19.54 30.72 54.26
N ARG A 762 -19.27 29.94 53.22
CA ARG A 762 -18.91 30.45 51.89
C ARG A 762 -20.11 30.63 50.96
N GLN A 763 -21.32 30.30 51.39
CA GLN A 763 -22.55 30.28 50.58
C GLN A 763 -22.44 29.46 49.28
N MET A 764 -21.68 28.35 49.33
CA MET A 764 -21.44 27.43 48.22
C MET A 764 -22.14 26.09 48.47
N VAL A 765 -22.36 25.33 47.40
CA VAL A 765 -22.90 23.97 47.52
C VAL A 765 -21.80 23.03 47.99
N VAL A 766 -22.13 22.05 48.84
CA VAL A 766 -21.19 21.05 49.40
C VAL A 766 -20.34 20.40 48.30
N SER A 767 -20.95 20.01 47.19
CA SER A 767 -20.27 19.42 46.03
C SER A 767 -19.20 20.32 45.40
N THR A 768 -19.32 21.64 45.54
CA THR A 768 -18.34 22.61 45.03
C THR A 768 -17.15 22.72 45.99
N ILE A 769 -17.39 22.67 47.31
CA ILE A 769 -16.32 22.61 48.31
C ILE A 769 -15.56 21.28 48.21
N GLU A 770 -16.27 20.16 48.03
CA GLU A 770 -15.65 18.86 47.76
C GLU A 770 -14.81 18.88 46.47
N GLY A 771 -15.30 19.54 45.42
CA GLY A 771 -14.53 19.77 44.20
C GLY A 771 -13.27 20.61 44.40
N HIS A 772 -13.32 21.65 45.23
CA HIS A 772 -12.14 22.45 45.59
C HIS A 772 -11.12 21.62 46.38
N LEU A 773 -11.57 20.83 47.36
CA LEU A 773 -10.69 20.03 48.22
C LEU A 773 -10.09 18.81 47.50
N ALA A 774 -10.80 18.22 46.54
CA ALA A 774 -10.33 17.07 45.76
C ALA A 774 -9.01 17.35 45.02
N GLY A 775 -8.81 18.59 44.54
CA GLY A 775 -7.57 18.99 43.87
C GLY A 775 -6.33 18.85 44.77
N PHE A 776 -6.49 19.11 46.07
CA PHE A 776 -5.42 19.03 47.07
C PHE A 776 -5.12 17.60 47.54
N ILE A 777 -6.03 16.65 47.30
CA ILE A 777 -5.75 15.22 47.48
C ILE A 777 -4.76 14.72 46.40
N ALA A 778 -4.89 15.22 45.17
CA ALA A 778 -4.00 14.87 44.06
C ALA A 778 -2.57 15.46 44.19
N THR A 779 -2.43 16.56 44.95
CA THR A 779 -1.13 17.17 45.27
C THR A 779 -0.50 16.59 46.54
N GLY A 780 -1.28 15.88 47.36
CA GLY A 780 -0.84 15.29 48.63
C GLY A 780 -0.94 16.21 49.84
N GLU A 781 -1.53 17.40 49.69
CA GLU A 781 -1.74 18.36 50.78
C GLU A 781 -2.88 17.93 51.73
N LEU A 782 -3.81 17.11 51.23
CA LEU A 782 -4.90 16.53 52.02
C LEU A 782 -4.92 15.00 51.91
N GLU A 783 -4.99 14.33 53.06
CA GLU A 783 -5.12 12.87 53.11
C GLU A 783 -6.57 12.45 52.88
N ILE A 784 -6.77 11.44 52.03
CA ILE A 784 -8.11 10.92 51.71
C ILE A 784 -8.86 10.41 52.95
N HIS A 785 -8.15 9.93 53.97
CA HIS A 785 -8.75 9.40 55.20
C HIS A 785 -9.44 10.46 56.06
N LYS A 786 -9.21 11.75 55.78
CA LYS A 786 -9.99 12.85 56.37
C LYS A 786 -11.40 12.96 55.76
N PHE A 787 -11.65 12.30 54.63
CA PHE A 787 -12.90 12.38 53.87
C PHE A 787 -13.63 11.04 53.80
N MET A 788 -12.91 9.92 53.91
CA MET A 788 -13.45 8.58 53.68
C MET A 788 -12.81 7.55 54.60
N GLU A 789 -13.61 6.60 55.09
CA GLU A 789 -13.13 5.44 55.86
C GLU A 789 -12.22 4.54 55.02
N THR A 790 -11.20 3.95 55.67
CA THR A 790 -10.17 3.14 55.00
C THR A 790 -10.74 1.96 54.21
N GLU A 791 -11.80 1.31 54.71
CA GLU A 791 -12.46 0.18 54.05
C GLU A 791 -13.13 0.59 52.73
N LYS A 792 -13.78 1.77 52.72
CA LYS A 792 -14.40 2.37 51.53
C LYS A 792 -13.37 2.78 50.48
N VAL A 793 -12.25 3.37 50.92
CA VAL A 793 -11.15 3.76 50.02
C VAL A 793 -10.52 2.54 49.35
N SER A 794 -10.26 1.47 50.10
CA SER A 794 -9.64 0.25 49.55
C SER A 794 -10.53 -0.37 48.49
N ARG A 795 -11.81 -0.60 48.83
CA ARG A 795 -12.76 -1.27 47.93
C ARG A 795 -12.97 -0.50 46.62
N LEU A 796 -13.06 0.83 46.68
CA LEU A 796 -13.22 1.63 45.47
C LEU A 796 -11.91 1.73 44.67
N SER A 797 -10.76 1.81 45.34
CA SER A 797 -9.44 1.78 44.69
C SER A 797 -9.21 0.48 43.93
N ASP A 798 -9.47 -0.67 44.55
CA ASP A 798 -9.28 -1.99 43.93
C ASP A 798 -10.14 -2.14 42.67
N PHE A 799 -11.39 -1.66 42.72
CA PHE A 799 -12.28 -1.69 41.57
C PHE A 799 -11.79 -0.81 40.42
N ILE A 800 -11.35 0.43 40.70
CA ILE A 800 -10.88 1.39 39.70
C ILE A 800 -9.54 0.94 39.09
N ILE A 801 -8.65 0.31 39.87
CA ILE A 801 -7.38 -0.23 39.37
C ILE A 801 -7.62 -1.41 38.43
N GLN A 802 -8.55 -2.31 38.77
CA GLN A 802 -8.88 -3.48 37.95
C GLN A 802 -9.69 -3.13 36.70
N ASN A 803 -10.45 -2.02 36.75
CA ASN A 803 -11.33 -1.57 35.67
C ASN A 803 -11.11 -0.08 35.39
N PRO A 804 -10.29 0.30 34.39
CA PRO A 804 -10.05 1.70 34.04
C PRO A 804 -11.25 2.27 33.25
N VAL A 805 -12.37 2.46 33.95
CA VAL A 805 -13.67 2.94 33.43
C VAL A 805 -13.92 4.39 33.84
N LYS A 806 -14.82 5.09 33.13
CA LYS A 806 -15.11 6.51 33.43
C LYS A 806 -15.90 6.65 34.74
N MET A 807 -15.81 7.80 35.40
CA MET A 807 -16.48 8.07 36.69
C MET A 807 -18.00 7.76 36.70
N ASN A 808 -18.70 8.00 35.58
CA ASN A 808 -20.13 7.66 35.44
C ASN A 808 -20.39 6.15 35.43
N GLU A 809 -19.46 5.36 34.92
CA GLU A 809 -19.55 3.89 34.88
C GLU A 809 -19.24 3.31 36.27
N VAL A 810 -18.29 3.90 37.02
CA VAL A 810 -18.03 3.57 38.43
C VAL A 810 -19.28 3.85 39.28
N LYS A 811 -19.92 5.02 39.08
CA LYS A 811 -21.16 5.38 39.78
C LYS A 811 -22.32 4.45 39.41
N ALA A 812 -22.42 4.03 38.15
CA ALA A 812 -23.44 3.07 37.72
C ALA A 812 -23.25 1.68 38.36
N HIS A 813 -21.99 1.26 38.56
CA HIS A 813 -21.67 -0.03 39.18
C HIS A 813 -22.04 -0.09 40.66
N PHE A 814 -21.65 0.92 41.44
CA PHE A 814 -21.91 0.97 42.89
C PHE A 814 -23.23 1.66 43.28
N LYS A 815 -23.99 2.18 42.30
CA LYS A 815 -25.28 2.86 42.49
C LYS A 815 -25.21 3.92 43.62
N ASP A 816 -25.99 3.76 44.68
CA ASP A 816 -26.12 4.74 45.77
C ASP A 816 -25.08 4.55 46.89
N GLU A 817 -24.21 3.53 46.80
CA GLU A 817 -23.24 3.19 47.85
C GLU A 817 -22.09 4.22 47.98
N PHE A 818 -21.71 4.88 46.87
CA PHE A 818 -20.69 5.93 46.85
C PHE A 818 -21.17 7.16 46.08
N SER A 819 -20.99 8.34 46.65
CA SER A 819 -21.26 9.62 46.00
C SER A 819 -20.25 9.90 44.88
N TYR A 820 -20.62 10.81 43.96
CA TYR A 820 -19.69 11.28 42.92
C TYR A 820 -18.43 11.94 43.50
N SER A 821 -18.55 12.55 44.69
CA SER A 821 -17.44 13.19 45.38
C SER A 821 -16.48 12.17 46.00
N GLU A 822 -17.00 11.10 46.60
CA GLU A 822 -16.19 9.97 47.10
C GLU A 822 -15.41 9.30 45.95
N ILE A 823 -16.06 9.06 44.81
CA ILE A 823 -15.38 8.51 43.62
C ILE A 823 -14.28 9.47 43.14
N ARG A 824 -14.56 10.78 43.11
CA ARG A 824 -13.58 11.80 42.71
C ARG A 824 -12.38 11.85 43.68
N PHE A 825 -12.61 11.75 44.99
CA PHE A 825 -11.54 11.71 45.98
C PHE A 825 -10.62 10.51 45.79
N VAL A 826 -11.18 9.31 45.57
CA VAL A 826 -10.39 8.09 45.32
C VAL A 826 -9.59 8.19 44.02
N ILE A 827 -10.18 8.70 42.92
CA ILE A 827 -9.44 8.93 41.67
C ILE A 827 -8.25 9.86 41.90
N LYS A 828 -8.46 10.97 42.63
CA LYS A 828 -7.38 11.92 42.96
C LYS A 828 -6.34 11.32 43.91
N HIS A 829 -6.72 10.43 44.82
CA HIS A 829 -5.81 9.69 45.67
C HIS A 829 -4.95 8.68 44.88
N LEU A 830 -5.53 7.99 43.90
CA LEU A 830 -4.79 7.11 43.00
C LEU A 830 -3.81 7.89 42.12
N GLU A 831 -4.19 9.07 41.62
CA GLU A 831 -3.28 10.00 40.93
C GLU A 831 -2.08 10.41 41.81
N PHE A 832 -2.31 10.63 43.11
CA PHE A 832 -1.25 10.92 44.09
C PHE A 832 -0.34 9.71 44.35
N LEU A 833 -0.90 8.50 44.51
CA LEU A 833 -0.13 7.27 44.70
C LEU A 833 0.75 6.94 43.49
N GLY A 834 0.23 7.10 42.27
CA GLY A 834 1.00 6.91 41.03
C GLY A 834 2.14 7.92 40.83
N LYS A 835 2.05 9.11 41.45
CA LYS A 835 3.17 10.08 41.53
C LYS A 835 4.21 9.71 42.59
N LYS A 836 3.84 8.93 43.62
CA LYS A 836 4.76 8.44 44.66
C LYS A 836 5.60 7.25 44.17
N GLU A 837 5.07 6.38 43.31
CA GLU A 837 5.78 5.22 42.76
C GLU A 837 6.89 5.55 41.74
N THR A 838 7.04 6.81 41.32
CA THR A 838 8.09 7.27 40.38
C THR A 838 9.24 8.04 41.04
N ARG A 839 9.38 7.96 42.36
CA ARG A 839 10.59 8.38 43.09
C ARG A 839 11.11 7.26 43.98
N HIS A 840 11.75 6.26 43.35
CA HIS A 840 12.98 5.62 43.82
C HIS A 840 13.71 4.98 42.64
#